data_AF-A0A7X7BCP8-F1
#
_entry.id   AF-A0A7X7BCP8-F1
#
_cell.length_a   1.000
_cell.length_b   1.000
_cell.length_c   1.000
_cell.angle_alpha   90.00
_cell.angle_beta   90.00
_cell.angle_gamma   90.00
#
_symmetry.space_group_name_H-M   'P 1'
#
loop_
_entity.id
_entity.type
_entity.pdbx_description
1 polymer ?
#
loop_
_entity_poly.entity_id
_entity_poly.type
_entity_poly.pdbx_seq_one_letter_code
_entity_poly.pdbx_strand_id
1 'polypeptide(L)'
;MKQIIVMVLAAFGAAATLRAADGTWIAPGGGAWSDTANWQNQAVAEGSGATATFAAAAGAVNNDMTALALRGVQLGGAGYTFAGNALALDAAGFITVLGGSHTVGLTLTLGGPTTFTLASGQTLTVDGAVSGVGSLELYGGRTVLGAANTYAGPTVLVTGILEVASVGALGSSDDDPANLVLGDGTFRYTGPSATLSRGYTLLPGLSSNRAAVIDIPNAGTTLTVAGKVAAPGGSFIKTGEGTVAYTYPGFQELSKSRASVTESSPLVFDANGSAGTNGYALFTVDKGRVILGAPGQTNQIASVAWIGSRTLASPRMDITGGVTRFVGSYVTIGRGTGTLASPQQPSLYLSNGAFVEMPSFVMGYWNSQPNFYSEPYLHIDGATLQVNGDCFLSENASLKSTVAVTNGGLFQCDSTPWDRGMSISQTAGARTDVLVGGGTVRTYQMRLGLGGNLDVGPGGTVELDTTPGSVTSGSNQNLGTARFNGATLKQRTAKLASDWFAGVTNLLVGAGGLTLDVDSHAWLDALPKADPASTGGILTKTGPGRLALAPTALDVQVNSGTLALSTVHAGRDTLAAGTVTLGAGGALEIGAARGAAGMALDLNGGPLLLTPHTFSSAPGFWVFTNNAMRRADGYLQLTRESGKWNAIQNVRGAAHLWHKVAVGTPWTARFGYTCWAVGPDPADGASFVIHNDPRGMSALGAHGSSLGYAGATGEKITNSVAVGLNVTGHQLRFGRQGAFVDTRTLPAALPKLALQPVKSLITVSYDGAGGLTVLIDRPGSPVYRYAWLADVAAEVGGSEAFIGFTGGTGGRQGQHSISDVTFESDDKLPTYSRAGGRLALAAGETLNAVAAASVVQRGFVLGELAYGDQTVLNLETPQALAAPVPEPVLLDAGLWKLNDKAFWKAPGRLAVSSNASNSAGSAFTTNAYPVAGSWTANFNYDIGLMSTPPADYVTFTVQGLTPASTSHTPNPGFALMWRYYEGTIRTTQLKMYTNGVMVLATNNLAPVNLVTGGPARMSVSHDAAAQTVTVITEQAAGAVTNVFSGVNMQAAVGATSAFIGFGAYTGGLYAENIVSDLSFTTTPLDDQTLPAFVAFDTVGGSGTLIKRGTAALGLMGDHDRPTSNLVLRLEQGGLVLGKASEEPLSSVNGASDWIFGDKRLGGCDDTLK
;
A
#
# COMPACT_ATOMS: atom_id res chain seq x y z
N MET A 1 30.18 -45.77 -72.19
CA MET A 1 30.85 -46.57 -73.25
C MET A 1 30.08 -47.87 -73.39
N LYS A 2 29.76 -48.27 -74.63
CA LYS A 2 28.83 -49.35 -75.01
C LYS A 2 29.47 -50.76 -74.91
N GLN A 3 28.61 -51.74 -74.60
CA GLN A 3 28.62 -53.17 -75.01
C GLN A 3 29.73 -54.05 -74.41
N ILE A 4 29.58 -55.37 -74.16
CA ILE A 4 28.95 -56.45 -74.94
C ILE A 4 28.38 -57.58 -74.02
N ILE A 5 27.37 -58.27 -74.56
CA ILE A 5 26.58 -59.43 -74.11
C ILE A 5 27.32 -60.77 -74.24
N VAL A 6 27.02 -61.76 -73.38
CA VAL A 6 26.77 -63.17 -73.78
C VAL A 6 25.65 -63.77 -72.91
N MET A 7 24.79 -64.56 -73.55
CA MET A 7 23.56 -65.20 -73.03
C MET A 7 23.74 -66.74 -73.08
N VAL A 8 23.30 -67.48 -72.06
CA VAL A 8 22.87 -68.90 -72.17
C VAL A 8 21.69 -69.15 -71.21
N LEU A 9 20.78 -70.01 -71.67
CA LEU A 9 19.38 -70.27 -71.31
C LEU A 9 19.20 -71.25 -70.11
N ALA A 10 18.21 -71.00 -69.24
CA ALA A 10 17.62 -71.99 -68.32
C ALA A 10 16.10 -71.74 -68.14
N ALA A 11 15.34 -72.82 -67.92
CA ALA A 11 13.90 -72.96 -68.13
C ALA A 11 12.98 -72.00 -67.34
N PHE A 12 11.96 -71.48 -68.02
CA PHE A 12 10.84 -70.72 -67.44
C PHE A 12 9.75 -71.66 -66.93
N GLY A 13 9.58 -71.75 -65.61
CA GLY A 13 8.30 -72.08 -64.99
C GLY A 13 7.51 -70.78 -64.81
N ALA A 14 6.33 -70.68 -65.41
CA ALA A 14 5.47 -69.51 -65.27
C ALA A 14 4.92 -69.46 -63.84
N ALA A 15 5.53 -68.64 -62.99
CA ALA A 15 4.88 -68.14 -61.78
C ALA A 15 3.77 -67.19 -62.23
N ALA A 16 2.51 -67.60 -62.09
CA ALA A 16 1.38 -66.70 -62.21
C ALA A 16 1.57 -65.60 -61.15
N THR A 17 1.86 -64.39 -61.58
CA THR A 17 1.73 -63.21 -60.74
C THR A 17 0.25 -63.07 -60.38
N LEU A 18 -0.13 -63.46 -59.16
CA LEU A 18 -1.44 -63.15 -58.58
C LEU A 18 -1.62 -61.63 -58.65
N ARG A 19 -2.53 -61.18 -59.51
CA ARG A 19 -2.92 -59.78 -59.58
C ARG A 19 -3.84 -59.51 -58.40
N ALA A 20 -3.66 -58.37 -57.73
CA ALA A 20 -4.60 -57.90 -56.72
C ALA A 20 -6.03 -57.96 -57.28
N ALA A 21 -6.94 -58.59 -56.57
CA ALA A 21 -8.33 -58.72 -56.96
C ALA A 21 -9.22 -58.16 -55.85
N ASP A 22 -10.01 -57.13 -56.16
CA ASP A 22 -11.06 -56.65 -55.26
C ASP A 22 -12.19 -57.69 -55.18
N GLY A 23 -12.80 -57.85 -54.01
CA GLY A 23 -13.88 -58.80 -53.80
C GLY A 23 -15.02 -58.22 -52.96
N THR A 24 -16.26 -58.58 -53.33
CA THR A 24 -17.48 -58.23 -52.55
C THR A 24 -18.07 -59.48 -51.93
N TRP A 25 -18.18 -59.51 -50.60
CA TRP A 25 -18.76 -60.62 -49.85
C TRP A 25 -20.29 -60.67 -50.01
N ILE A 26 -20.83 -61.85 -50.32
CA ILE A 26 -22.27 -62.06 -50.54
C ILE A 26 -22.90 -63.14 -49.64
N ALA A 27 -22.12 -63.78 -48.75
CA ALA A 27 -22.62 -64.84 -47.87
C ALA A 27 -23.20 -64.29 -46.54
N PRO A 28 -24.54 -64.31 -46.35
CA PRO A 28 -25.21 -63.59 -45.28
C PRO A 28 -25.15 -64.25 -43.90
N GLY A 29 -24.44 -65.38 -43.76
CA GLY A 29 -24.22 -66.08 -42.48
C GLY A 29 -22.75 -66.18 -42.07
N GLY A 30 -21.83 -65.64 -42.87
CA GLY A 30 -20.39 -65.91 -42.75
C GLY A 30 -19.95 -67.14 -43.53
N GLY A 31 -18.68 -67.53 -43.38
CA GLY A 31 -18.05 -68.59 -44.17
C GLY A 31 -16.52 -68.47 -44.22
N ALA A 32 -15.87 -69.42 -44.90
CA ALA A 32 -14.43 -69.40 -45.16
C ALA A 32 -14.08 -68.32 -46.21
N TRP A 33 -12.96 -67.62 -46.01
CA TRP A 33 -12.49 -66.56 -46.91
C TRP A 33 -12.08 -67.13 -48.28
N SER A 34 -11.48 -68.32 -48.30
CA SER A 34 -11.00 -68.98 -49.53
C SER A 34 -12.13 -69.49 -50.44
N ASP A 35 -13.35 -69.67 -49.92
CA ASP A 35 -14.49 -70.21 -50.67
C ASP A 35 -15.04 -69.16 -51.64
N THR A 36 -14.80 -69.38 -52.93
CA THR A 36 -15.21 -68.48 -54.02
C THR A 36 -16.72 -68.27 -54.07
N ALA A 37 -17.54 -69.20 -53.55
CA ALA A 37 -19.00 -69.04 -53.50
C ALA A 37 -19.45 -67.92 -52.56
N ASN A 38 -18.62 -67.53 -51.59
CA ASN A 38 -18.91 -66.44 -50.67
C ASN A 38 -18.66 -65.05 -51.27
N TRP A 39 -18.06 -64.98 -52.47
CA TRP A 39 -17.69 -63.75 -53.15
C TRP A 39 -18.48 -63.51 -54.44
N GLN A 40 -18.91 -62.27 -54.65
CA GLN A 40 -19.58 -61.84 -55.87
C GLN A 40 -18.70 -62.13 -57.09
N ASN A 41 -19.29 -62.71 -58.14
CA ASN A 41 -18.58 -63.14 -59.34
C ASN A 41 -17.42 -64.12 -59.08
N GLN A 42 -17.41 -64.80 -57.92
CA GLN A 42 -16.34 -65.70 -57.49
C GLN A 42 -14.96 -65.02 -57.36
N ALA A 43 -14.93 -63.69 -57.24
CA ALA A 43 -13.71 -62.91 -57.09
C ALA A 43 -13.34 -62.78 -55.60
N VAL A 44 -12.47 -63.67 -55.13
CA VAL A 44 -11.93 -63.62 -53.76
C VAL A 44 -11.06 -62.37 -53.61
N ALA A 45 -11.29 -61.60 -52.55
CA ALA A 45 -10.42 -60.47 -52.24
C ALA A 45 -9.06 -60.98 -51.74
N GLU A 46 -8.00 -60.81 -52.54
CA GLU A 46 -6.64 -61.21 -52.19
C GLU A 46 -5.56 -60.39 -52.92
N GLY A 47 -4.41 -60.22 -52.25
CA GLY A 47 -3.22 -59.53 -52.78
C GLY A 47 -3.10 -58.07 -52.34
N SER A 48 -1.87 -57.59 -52.14
CA SER A 48 -1.60 -56.18 -51.84
C SER A 48 -2.18 -55.28 -52.94
N GLY A 49 -2.89 -54.21 -52.54
CA GLY A 49 -3.68 -53.36 -53.42
C GLY A 49 -5.19 -53.66 -53.41
N ALA A 50 -5.60 -54.89 -53.05
CA ALA A 50 -6.99 -55.33 -53.10
C ALA A 50 -7.85 -54.82 -51.92
N THR A 51 -9.13 -54.60 -52.17
CA THR A 51 -10.14 -54.22 -51.19
C THR A 51 -11.19 -55.31 -51.02
N ALA A 52 -11.43 -55.73 -49.77
CA ALA A 52 -12.54 -56.62 -49.43
C ALA A 52 -13.77 -55.80 -48.97
N THR A 53 -14.89 -55.95 -49.67
CA THR A 53 -16.12 -55.18 -49.40
C THR A 53 -17.24 -56.05 -48.83
N PHE A 54 -17.81 -55.66 -47.70
CA PHE A 54 -18.89 -56.34 -47.00
C PHE A 54 -20.11 -55.42 -46.92
N ALA A 55 -20.95 -55.41 -47.95
CA ALA A 55 -21.96 -54.35 -48.15
C ALA A 55 -23.31 -54.58 -47.45
N ALA A 56 -23.68 -55.82 -47.13
CA ALA A 56 -24.98 -56.17 -46.54
C ALA A 56 -24.84 -57.36 -45.58
N ALA A 57 -25.85 -57.63 -44.75
CA ALA A 57 -25.91 -58.76 -43.80
C ALA A 57 -24.90 -58.73 -42.64
N ALA A 58 -24.84 -59.82 -41.87
CA ALA A 58 -24.02 -60.01 -40.69
C ALA A 58 -23.50 -61.45 -40.67
N GLY A 59 -22.38 -61.74 -40.02
CA GLY A 59 -21.87 -63.11 -39.96
C GLY A 59 -20.43 -63.26 -39.50
N ALA A 60 -20.02 -64.50 -39.26
CA ALA A 60 -18.66 -64.87 -38.88
C ALA A 60 -17.82 -65.21 -40.11
N VAL A 61 -16.86 -64.35 -40.46
CA VAL A 61 -15.95 -64.53 -41.58
C VAL A 61 -14.67 -65.15 -41.05
N ASN A 62 -14.36 -66.37 -41.48
CA ASN A 62 -13.14 -67.06 -41.08
C ASN A 62 -12.08 -66.96 -42.17
N ASN A 63 -11.03 -66.18 -41.93
CA ASN A 63 -9.84 -66.15 -42.78
C ASN A 63 -9.06 -67.45 -42.64
N ASP A 64 -9.15 -68.31 -43.63
CA ASP A 64 -8.41 -69.58 -43.74
C ASP A 64 -7.23 -69.50 -44.71
N MET A 65 -6.98 -68.32 -45.31
CA MET A 65 -5.86 -68.08 -46.22
C MET A 65 -4.54 -67.97 -45.44
N THR A 66 -3.46 -68.58 -45.93
CA THR A 66 -2.18 -68.67 -45.19
C THR A 66 -1.32 -67.40 -45.22
N ALA A 67 -1.61 -66.46 -46.12
CA ALA A 67 -0.85 -65.20 -46.28
C ALA A 67 -1.74 -64.10 -46.89
N LEU A 68 -2.91 -63.85 -46.30
CA LEU A 68 -3.82 -62.82 -46.80
C LEU A 68 -3.21 -61.44 -46.59
N ALA A 69 -2.94 -60.76 -47.70
CA ALA A 69 -2.56 -59.36 -47.73
C ALA A 69 -3.58 -58.56 -48.53
N LEU A 70 -4.00 -57.41 -48.01
CA LEU A 70 -4.96 -56.50 -48.64
C LEU A 70 -4.48 -55.05 -48.51
N ARG A 71 -5.04 -54.17 -49.33
CA ARG A 71 -5.01 -52.73 -49.07
C ARG A 71 -6.02 -52.35 -47.99
N GLY A 72 -7.21 -52.94 -47.99
CA GLY A 72 -8.19 -52.58 -46.97
C GLY A 72 -9.48 -53.38 -46.97
N VAL A 73 -10.29 -53.10 -45.96
CA VAL A 73 -11.60 -53.73 -45.73
C VAL A 73 -12.67 -52.65 -45.61
N GLN A 74 -13.76 -52.77 -46.36
CA GLN A 74 -14.92 -51.89 -46.29
C GLN A 74 -16.13 -52.64 -45.75
N LEU A 75 -16.77 -52.11 -44.72
CA LEU A 75 -17.81 -52.76 -43.91
C LEU A 75 -19.08 -51.90 -43.91
N GLY A 76 -20.17 -52.36 -44.50
CA GLY A 76 -21.47 -51.66 -44.54
C GLY A 76 -22.68 -52.51 -44.11
N GLY A 77 -22.43 -53.75 -43.67
CA GLY A 77 -23.47 -54.68 -43.18
C GLY A 77 -23.97 -54.38 -41.76
N ALA A 78 -24.82 -55.26 -41.21
CA ALA A 78 -25.38 -55.11 -39.86
C ALA A 78 -24.39 -55.50 -38.74
N GLY A 79 -23.37 -56.32 -39.04
CA GLY A 79 -22.27 -56.65 -38.12
C GLY A 79 -21.51 -57.92 -38.50
N TYR A 80 -20.22 -57.79 -38.78
CA TYR A 80 -19.33 -58.92 -39.15
C TYR A 80 -18.31 -59.19 -38.05
N THR A 81 -18.00 -60.46 -37.81
CA THR A 81 -16.92 -60.90 -36.93
C THR A 81 -15.85 -61.63 -37.74
N PHE A 82 -14.63 -61.11 -37.77
CA PHE A 82 -13.50 -61.71 -38.49
C PHE A 82 -12.66 -62.56 -37.53
N ALA A 83 -12.39 -63.81 -37.91
CA ALA A 83 -11.55 -64.75 -37.15
C ALA A 83 -10.62 -65.52 -38.09
N GLY A 84 -9.75 -66.38 -37.54
CA GLY A 84 -8.83 -67.21 -38.31
C GLY A 84 -7.42 -66.64 -38.43
N ASN A 85 -6.74 -66.91 -39.55
CA ASN A 85 -5.37 -66.50 -39.84
C ASN A 85 -5.22 -64.96 -39.88
N ALA A 86 -3.99 -64.48 -39.72
CA ALA A 86 -3.68 -63.05 -39.74
C ALA A 86 -4.02 -62.40 -41.09
N LEU A 87 -4.43 -61.12 -41.03
CA LEU A 87 -4.62 -60.24 -42.18
C LEU A 87 -3.53 -59.16 -42.17
N ALA A 88 -2.71 -59.13 -43.22
CA ALA A 88 -1.76 -58.06 -43.44
C ALA A 88 -2.41 -56.92 -44.24
N LEU A 89 -2.35 -55.69 -43.72
CA LEU A 89 -2.68 -54.48 -44.46
C LEU A 89 -1.38 -53.91 -45.04
N ASP A 90 -1.38 -53.56 -46.33
CA ASP A 90 -0.19 -53.07 -47.01
C ASP A 90 0.20 -51.62 -46.63
N ALA A 91 1.11 -51.00 -47.39
CA ALA A 91 1.72 -49.72 -47.03
C ALA A 91 0.74 -48.54 -46.92
N ALA A 92 -0.49 -48.66 -47.45
CA ALA A 92 -1.56 -47.65 -47.35
C ALA A 92 -2.87 -48.31 -46.87
N GLY A 93 -2.77 -49.04 -45.76
CA GLY A 93 -3.83 -49.84 -45.17
C GLY A 93 -5.08 -49.06 -44.79
N PHE A 94 -6.27 -49.65 -44.91
CA PHE A 94 -7.49 -49.06 -44.32
C PHE A 94 -8.53 -50.07 -43.84
N ILE A 95 -9.33 -49.66 -42.86
CA ILE A 95 -10.62 -50.26 -42.54
C ILE A 95 -11.68 -49.16 -42.52
N THR A 96 -12.73 -49.30 -43.33
CA THR A 96 -13.83 -48.33 -43.40
C THR A 96 -15.12 -48.98 -42.92
N VAL A 97 -15.76 -48.41 -41.91
CA VAL A 97 -17.09 -48.84 -41.43
C VAL A 97 -18.12 -47.81 -41.85
N LEU A 98 -19.01 -48.18 -42.76
CA LEU A 98 -20.11 -47.38 -43.29
C LEU A 98 -21.41 -47.56 -42.49
N GLY A 99 -21.57 -48.69 -41.80
CA GLY A 99 -22.74 -49.03 -40.99
C GLY A 99 -22.53 -50.36 -40.26
N GLY A 100 -23.22 -50.56 -39.14
CA GLY A 100 -23.11 -51.74 -38.29
C GLY A 100 -22.03 -51.65 -37.21
N SER A 101 -22.03 -52.62 -36.30
CA SER A 101 -20.93 -52.82 -35.35
C SER A 101 -20.17 -54.10 -35.70
N HIS A 102 -18.86 -53.98 -35.88
CA HIS A 102 -18.02 -55.07 -36.40
C HIS A 102 -16.94 -55.44 -35.40
N THR A 103 -16.50 -56.70 -35.46
CA THR A 103 -15.42 -57.23 -34.63
C THR A 103 -14.32 -57.80 -35.52
N VAL A 104 -13.08 -57.40 -35.30
CA VAL A 104 -11.88 -58.01 -35.88
C VAL A 104 -11.17 -58.79 -34.79
N GLY A 105 -11.43 -60.10 -34.75
CA GLY A 105 -10.83 -61.04 -33.79
C GLY A 105 -9.57 -61.74 -34.31
N LEU A 106 -9.28 -61.65 -35.61
CA LEU A 106 -8.01 -62.12 -36.20
C LEU A 106 -6.88 -61.10 -35.99
N THR A 107 -5.62 -61.57 -36.02
CA THR A 107 -4.43 -60.70 -35.94
C THR A 107 -4.36 -59.77 -37.15
N LEU A 108 -4.10 -58.48 -36.90
CA LEU A 108 -3.82 -57.49 -37.95
C LEU A 108 -2.32 -57.15 -37.98
N THR A 109 -1.74 -57.10 -39.17
CA THR A 109 -0.35 -56.65 -39.36
C THR A 109 -0.32 -55.39 -40.23
N LEU A 110 0.19 -54.28 -39.69
CA LEU A 110 0.28 -52.99 -40.37
C LEU A 110 1.61 -52.87 -41.13
N GLY A 111 1.57 -52.99 -42.46
CA GLY A 111 2.72 -52.85 -43.35
C GLY A 111 3.17 -51.40 -43.56
N GLY A 112 2.31 -50.43 -43.27
CA GLY A 112 2.57 -48.99 -43.28
C GLY A 112 1.44 -48.23 -42.57
N PRO A 113 1.37 -46.89 -42.71
CA PRO A 113 0.28 -46.09 -42.14
C PRO A 113 -1.09 -46.67 -42.47
N THR A 114 -1.90 -46.90 -41.44
CA THR A 114 -3.22 -47.52 -41.59
C THR A 114 -4.29 -46.63 -40.98
N THR A 115 -5.38 -46.44 -41.72
CA THR A 115 -6.49 -45.57 -41.29
C THR A 115 -7.76 -46.39 -41.01
N PHE A 116 -8.36 -46.19 -39.84
CA PHE A 116 -9.71 -46.64 -39.53
C PHE A 116 -10.69 -45.47 -39.67
N THR A 117 -11.65 -45.58 -40.58
CA THR A 117 -12.69 -44.56 -40.80
C THR A 117 -14.05 -45.14 -40.49
N LEU A 118 -14.69 -44.68 -39.43
CA LEU A 118 -15.99 -45.16 -38.98
C LEU A 118 -17.06 -44.07 -39.19
N ALA A 119 -18.19 -44.47 -39.76
CA ALA A 119 -19.39 -43.66 -39.82
C ALA A 119 -19.92 -43.35 -38.42
N SER A 120 -20.70 -42.27 -38.33
CA SER A 120 -21.18 -41.75 -37.04
C SER A 120 -21.96 -42.81 -36.25
N GLY A 121 -21.64 -42.97 -34.97
CA GLY A 121 -22.29 -43.92 -34.06
C GLY A 121 -21.99 -45.41 -34.30
N GLN A 122 -21.13 -45.75 -35.28
CA GLN A 122 -20.71 -47.13 -35.52
C GLN A 122 -19.55 -47.54 -34.64
N THR A 123 -19.41 -48.85 -34.38
CA THR A 123 -18.33 -49.40 -33.55
C THR A 123 -17.49 -50.42 -34.31
N LEU A 124 -16.16 -50.31 -34.18
CA LEU A 124 -15.21 -51.35 -34.58
C LEU A 124 -14.47 -51.85 -33.34
N THR A 125 -14.69 -53.10 -32.98
CA THR A 125 -13.95 -53.77 -31.91
C THR A 125 -12.80 -54.58 -32.53
N VAL A 126 -11.57 -54.30 -32.15
CA VAL A 126 -10.37 -55.02 -32.61
C VAL A 126 -9.82 -55.81 -31.42
N ASP A 127 -10.25 -57.06 -31.34
CA ASP A 127 -9.86 -58.01 -30.28
C ASP A 127 -8.66 -58.86 -30.67
N GLY A 128 -8.35 -58.95 -31.97
CA GLY A 128 -7.10 -59.53 -32.43
C GLY A 128 -5.92 -58.57 -32.23
N ALA A 129 -4.74 -59.11 -31.91
CA ALA A 129 -3.54 -58.30 -31.74
C ALA A 129 -3.17 -57.58 -33.05
N VAL A 130 -2.83 -56.29 -32.93
CA VAL A 130 -2.31 -55.46 -34.02
C VAL A 130 -0.79 -55.36 -33.89
N SER A 131 -0.07 -55.67 -34.96
CA SER A 131 1.39 -55.71 -35.02
C SER A 131 1.92 -54.98 -36.27
N GLY A 132 3.25 -54.90 -36.43
CA GLY A 132 3.88 -54.34 -37.63
C GLY A 132 4.59 -53.00 -37.39
N VAL A 133 5.04 -52.36 -38.47
CA VAL A 133 5.80 -51.09 -38.39
C VAL A 133 4.93 -49.85 -38.63
N GLY A 134 3.69 -50.05 -39.10
CA GLY A 134 2.76 -48.97 -39.44
C GLY A 134 2.22 -48.18 -38.26
N SER A 135 1.76 -46.96 -38.54
CA SER A 135 0.95 -46.13 -37.63
C SER A 135 -0.54 -46.50 -37.74
N LEU A 136 -1.31 -46.10 -36.73
CA LEU A 136 -2.75 -46.27 -36.69
C LEU A 136 -3.45 -44.92 -36.52
N GLU A 137 -4.20 -44.50 -37.53
CA GLU A 137 -5.00 -43.26 -37.51
C GLU A 137 -6.49 -43.57 -37.42
N LEU A 138 -7.20 -42.88 -36.53
CA LEU A 138 -8.60 -43.16 -36.21
C LEU A 138 -9.49 -41.97 -36.48
N TYR A 139 -10.58 -42.21 -37.23
CA TYR A 139 -11.57 -41.21 -37.60
C TYR A 139 -12.99 -41.71 -37.32
N GLY A 140 -13.76 -40.91 -36.58
CA GLY A 140 -15.21 -41.09 -36.40
C GLY A 140 -15.56 -42.31 -35.55
N GLY A 141 -16.86 -42.52 -35.32
CA GLY A 141 -17.40 -43.68 -34.59
C GLY A 141 -16.68 -43.98 -33.27
N ARG A 142 -16.68 -45.27 -32.89
CA ARG A 142 -15.98 -45.81 -31.72
C ARG A 142 -15.09 -46.98 -32.13
N THR A 143 -13.78 -46.82 -31.97
CA THR A 143 -12.80 -47.90 -32.11
C THR A 143 -12.43 -48.43 -30.73
N VAL A 144 -12.62 -49.73 -30.49
CA VAL A 144 -12.19 -50.41 -29.27
C VAL A 144 -10.97 -51.26 -29.60
N LEU A 145 -9.83 -51.01 -28.96
CA LEU A 145 -8.65 -51.88 -29.06
C LEU A 145 -8.59 -52.79 -27.82
N GLY A 146 -8.96 -54.06 -28.01
CA GLY A 146 -9.12 -55.04 -26.92
C GLY A 146 -7.84 -55.84 -26.59
N ALA A 147 -6.93 -55.98 -27.56
CA ALA A 147 -5.69 -56.73 -27.40
C ALA A 147 -4.50 -55.88 -26.93
N ALA A 148 -3.47 -56.54 -26.40
CA ALA A 148 -2.13 -55.96 -26.30
C ALA A 148 -1.50 -55.92 -27.70
N ASN A 149 -1.13 -54.72 -28.15
CA ASN A 149 -0.68 -54.46 -29.50
C ASN A 149 0.82 -54.17 -29.53
N THR A 150 1.48 -54.54 -30.63
CA THR A 150 2.93 -54.42 -30.81
C THR A 150 3.31 -53.72 -32.12
N TYR A 151 2.41 -52.92 -32.69
CA TYR A 151 2.77 -52.06 -33.81
C TYR A 151 3.70 -50.94 -33.32
N ALA A 152 4.72 -50.61 -34.11
CA ALA A 152 5.76 -49.65 -33.72
C ALA A 152 5.44 -48.19 -34.07
N GLY A 153 4.48 -47.94 -34.96
CA GLY A 153 4.11 -46.58 -35.35
C GLY A 153 3.21 -45.86 -34.34
N PRO A 154 3.02 -44.53 -34.49
CA PRO A 154 2.12 -43.74 -33.65
C PRO A 154 0.67 -44.21 -33.66
N THR A 155 -0.03 -44.01 -32.54
CA THR A 155 -1.49 -43.99 -32.49
C THR A 155 -1.99 -42.55 -32.57
N VAL A 156 -2.79 -42.25 -33.59
CA VAL A 156 -3.33 -40.90 -33.83
C VAL A 156 -4.85 -40.96 -33.78
N LEU A 157 -5.44 -40.44 -32.70
CA LEU A 157 -6.87 -40.22 -32.62
C LEU A 157 -7.19 -38.87 -33.28
N VAL A 158 -7.74 -38.87 -34.50
CA VAL A 158 -8.07 -37.61 -35.18
C VAL A 158 -9.45 -37.11 -34.76
N THR A 159 -10.46 -37.98 -34.74
CA THR A 159 -11.82 -37.72 -34.23
C THR A 159 -12.51 -39.04 -33.86
N GLY A 160 -13.64 -39.00 -33.16
CA GLY A 160 -14.31 -40.20 -32.65
C GLY A 160 -13.85 -40.62 -31.26
N ILE A 161 -14.19 -41.86 -30.89
CA ILE A 161 -13.81 -42.47 -29.61
C ILE A 161 -12.74 -43.54 -29.87
N LEU A 162 -11.57 -43.39 -29.25
CA LEU A 162 -10.63 -44.49 -29.05
C LEU A 162 -10.82 -45.03 -27.64
N GLU A 163 -11.28 -46.27 -27.52
CA GLU A 163 -11.46 -46.94 -26.25
C GLU A 163 -10.41 -48.04 -26.04
N VAL A 164 -9.77 -48.01 -24.87
CA VAL A 164 -8.79 -49.01 -24.44
C VAL A 164 -9.01 -49.42 -22.99
N ALA A 165 -8.84 -50.71 -22.71
CA ALA A 165 -8.85 -51.25 -21.34
C ALA A 165 -7.43 -51.48 -20.77
N SER A 166 -6.40 -51.20 -21.55
CA SER A 166 -4.99 -51.33 -21.17
C SER A 166 -4.14 -50.37 -21.99
N VAL A 167 -3.11 -49.76 -21.37
CA VAL A 167 -2.13 -48.93 -22.09
C VAL A 167 -1.33 -49.74 -23.13
N GLY A 168 -1.23 -51.06 -22.95
CA GLY A 168 -0.61 -51.97 -23.93
C GLY A 168 -1.39 -52.09 -25.25
N ALA A 169 -2.64 -51.62 -25.31
CA ALA A 169 -3.40 -51.57 -26.56
C ALA A 169 -2.92 -50.47 -27.52
N LEU A 170 -2.07 -49.55 -27.06
CA LEU A 170 -1.57 -48.41 -27.83
C LEU A 170 -0.24 -48.68 -28.56
N GLY A 171 0.08 -49.95 -28.80
CA GLY A 171 1.30 -50.34 -29.51
C GLY A 171 2.57 -50.23 -28.65
N SER A 172 3.70 -50.55 -29.28
CA SER A 172 5.04 -50.60 -28.69
C SER A 172 5.98 -49.51 -29.22
N SER A 173 5.40 -48.39 -29.67
CA SER A 173 6.16 -47.19 -30.04
C SER A 173 6.94 -46.62 -28.85
N ASP A 174 8.06 -45.97 -29.15
CA ASP A 174 8.96 -45.37 -28.15
C ASP A 174 8.25 -44.34 -27.26
N ASP A 175 8.83 -44.05 -26.09
CA ASP A 175 8.30 -43.11 -25.10
C ASP A 175 8.45 -41.63 -25.52
N ASP A 176 7.81 -41.26 -26.64
CA ASP A 176 7.75 -39.91 -27.18
C ASP A 176 6.28 -39.44 -27.28
N PRO A 177 5.93 -38.21 -26.83
CA PRO A 177 4.57 -37.70 -26.94
C PRO A 177 4.02 -37.64 -28.38
N ALA A 178 4.87 -37.63 -29.41
CA ALA A 178 4.44 -37.69 -30.80
C ALA A 178 3.81 -39.05 -31.18
N ASN A 179 4.02 -40.09 -30.35
CA ASN A 179 3.53 -41.44 -30.61
C ASN A 179 2.11 -41.71 -30.07
N LEU A 180 1.54 -40.77 -29.31
CA LEU A 180 0.11 -40.73 -29.00
C LEU A 180 -0.41 -39.32 -29.26
N VAL A 181 -1.15 -39.14 -30.36
CA VAL A 181 -1.70 -37.85 -30.74
C VAL A 181 -3.20 -37.85 -30.46
N LEU A 182 -3.66 -36.86 -29.69
CA LEU A 182 -5.06 -36.65 -29.35
C LEU A 182 -5.60 -35.41 -30.09
N GLY A 183 -6.40 -35.66 -31.12
CA GLY A 183 -7.13 -34.67 -31.92
C GLY A 183 -8.49 -34.33 -31.33
N ASP A 184 -9.48 -34.07 -32.18
CA ASP A 184 -10.83 -33.60 -31.81
C ASP A 184 -11.76 -34.71 -31.26
N GLY A 185 -11.19 -35.76 -30.67
CA GLY A 185 -11.90 -36.97 -30.23
C GLY A 185 -11.79 -37.23 -28.73
N THR A 186 -12.41 -38.34 -28.31
CA THR A 186 -12.33 -38.86 -26.94
C THR A 186 -11.42 -40.07 -26.85
N PHE A 187 -10.37 -39.95 -26.06
CA PHE A 187 -9.60 -41.08 -25.55
C PHE A 187 -10.28 -41.60 -24.27
N ARG A 188 -10.87 -42.79 -24.37
CA ARG A 188 -11.63 -43.42 -23.28
C ARG A 188 -10.84 -44.58 -22.68
N TYR A 189 -10.50 -44.47 -21.39
CA TYR A 189 -9.76 -45.50 -20.67
C TYR A 189 -10.67 -46.23 -19.66
N THR A 190 -10.95 -47.51 -19.93
CA THR A 190 -11.88 -48.34 -19.12
C THR A 190 -11.18 -49.38 -18.24
N GLY A 191 -9.84 -49.42 -18.29
CA GLY A 191 -9.01 -50.38 -17.57
C GLY A 191 -8.82 -50.09 -16.08
N PRO A 192 -8.05 -50.95 -15.36
CA PRO A 192 -7.56 -50.66 -14.01
C PRO A 192 -6.51 -49.54 -14.03
N SER A 193 -6.10 -49.01 -12.86
CA SER A 193 -5.06 -47.98 -12.80
C SER A 193 -3.77 -48.40 -13.52
N ALA A 194 -3.21 -47.51 -14.33
CA ALA A 194 -2.04 -47.80 -15.17
C ALA A 194 -1.19 -46.54 -15.43
N THR A 195 0.02 -46.75 -15.95
CA THR A 195 0.95 -45.68 -16.31
C THR A 195 1.15 -45.63 -17.83
N LEU A 196 0.99 -44.43 -18.39
CA LEU A 196 1.29 -44.09 -19.77
C LEU A 196 2.66 -43.40 -19.83
N SER A 197 3.70 -44.15 -20.20
CA SER A 197 5.09 -43.70 -20.21
C SER A 197 5.42 -42.71 -21.34
N ARG A 198 4.79 -42.85 -22.50
CA ARG A 198 5.05 -41.98 -23.67
C ARG A 198 4.48 -40.57 -23.59
N GLY A 199 3.53 -40.31 -22.68
CA GLY A 199 2.81 -39.04 -22.66
C GLY A 199 1.83 -38.92 -23.83
N TYR A 200 1.57 -37.70 -24.31
CA TYR A 200 0.77 -37.46 -25.51
C TYR A 200 0.98 -36.06 -26.11
N THR A 201 0.66 -35.92 -27.39
CA THR A 201 0.53 -34.65 -28.09
C THR A 201 -0.94 -34.24 -28.20
N LEU A 202 -1.28 -33.06 -27.68
CA LEU A 202 -2.58 -32.42 -27.83
C LEU A 202 -2.61 -31.64 -29.14
N LEU A 203 -3.43 -32.08 -30.10
CA LEU A 203 -3.55 -31.43 -31.41
C LEU A 203 -5.01 -31.41 -31.95
N PRO A 204 -6.02 -30.99 -31.16
CA PRO A 204 -7.32 -30.68 -31.74
C PRO A 204 -7.17 -29.39 -32.56
N GLY A 205 -7.49 -29.46 -33.86
CA GLY A 205 -7.11 -28.44 -34.82
C GLY A 205 -7.70 -27.06 -34.49
N LEU A 206 -6.94 -25.98 -34.69
CA LEU A 206 -7.46 -24.61 -34.46
C LEU A 206 -8.72 -24.31 -35.27
N SER A 207 -8.86 -24.91 -36.46
CA SER A 207 -10.01 -24.77 -37.34
C SER A 207 -11.26 -25.52 -36.86
N SER A 208 -11.12 -26.58 -36.04
CA SER A 208 -12.25 -27.35 -35.53
C SER A 208 -12.92 -26.67 -34.34
N ASN A 209 -12.15 -25.88 -33.58
CA ASN A 209 -12.55 -25.30 -32.30
C ASN A 209 -13.15 -26.34 -31.33
N ARG A 210 -12.68 -27.59 -31.42
CA ARG A 210 -13.03 -28.69 -30.53
C ARG A 210 -11.89 -28.94 -29.53
N ALA A 211 -12.12 -29.83 -28.59
CA ALA A 211 -11.15 -30.23 -27.58
C ALA A 211 -10.76 -31.70 -27.74
N ALA A 212 -9.55 -32.03 -27.33
CA ALA A 212 -9.22 -33.41 -27.04
C ALA A 212 -9.77 -33.76 -25.65
N VAL A 213 -10.34 -34.95 -25.54
CA VAL A 213 -11.05 -35.37 -24.33
C VAL A 213 -10.37 -36.63 -23.80
N ILE A 214 -10.07 -36.64 -22.50
CA ILE A 214 -9.76 -37.87 -21.78
C ILE A 214 -10.95 -38.22 -20.89
N ASP A 215 -11.53 -39.38 -21.12
CA ASP A 215 -12.66 -39.93 -20.39
C ASP A 215 -12.24 -41.18 -19.62
N ILE A 216 -12.37 -41.13 -18.29
CA ILE A 216 -12.11 -42.27 -17.40
C ILE A 216 -13.39 -42.53 -16.61
N PRO A 217 -14.29 -43.40 -17.08
CA PRO A 217 -15.60 -43.59 -16.46
C PRO A 217 -15.53 -44.19 -15.05
N ASN A 218 -14.49 -44.95 -14.74
CA ASN A 218 -14.38 -45.71 -13.50
C ASN A 218 -13.78 -44.84 -12.37
N ALA A 219 -14.58 -44.54 -11.33
CA ALA A 219 -14.18 -43.67 -10.22
C ALA A 219 -12.89 -44.12 -9.50
N GLY A 220 -12.67 -45.43 -9.35
CA GLY A 220 -11.49 -45.99 -8.68
C GLY A 220 -10.22 -46.07 -9.56
N THR A 221 -10.30 -45.65 -10.82
CA THR A 221 -9.20 -45.78 -11.78
C THR A 221 -8.36 -44.51 -11.85
N THR A 222 -7.04 -44.66 -11.82
CA THR A 222 -6.07 -43.59 -12.10
C THR A 222 -5.23 -43.93 -13.32
N LEU A 223 -5.30 -43.11 -14.36
CA LEU A 223 -4.35 -43.13 -15.47
C LEU A 223 -3.23 -42.13 -15.18
N THR A 224 -2.03 -42.63 -14.94
CA THR A 224 -0.85 -41.82 -14.67
C THR A 224 -0.09 -41.55 -15.96
N VAL A 225 -0.04 -40.30 -16.41
CA VAL A 225 0.76 -39.85 -17.54
C VAL A 225 2.16 -39.50 -17.03
N ALA A 226 3.13 -40.39 -17.27
CA ALA A 226 4.52 -40.23 -16.83
C ALA A 226 5.40 -39.56 -17.89
N GLY A 227 5.03 -39.69 -19.17
CA GLY A 227 5.68 -38.98 -20.27
C GLY A 227 5.21 -37.54 -20.41
N LYS A 228 5.98 -36.77 -21.20
CA LYS A 228 5.71 -35.35 -21.45
C LYS A 228 4.34 -35.16 -22.10
N VAL A 229 3.65 -34.08 -21.73
CA VAL A 229 2.54 -33.55 -22.55
C VAL A 229 3.06 -32.42 -23.43
N ALA A 230 2.82 -32.54 -24.73
CA ALA A 230 3.08 -31.47 -25.69
C ALA A 230 1.75 -30.94 -26.22
N ALA A 231 1.49 -29.64 -26.10
CA ALA A 231 0.28 -29.02 -26.64
C ALA A 231 0.64 -28.01 -27.74
N PRO A 232 0.99 -28.41 -28.97
CA PRO A 232 1.19 -27.48 -30.09
C PRO A 232 -0.04 -26.62 -30.42
N GLY A 233 -1.26 -27.08 -30.11
CA GLY A 233 -2.49 -26.33 -30.25
C GLY A 233 -3.65 -27.00 -29.50
N GLY A 234 -4.71 -26.26 -29.19
CA GLY A 234 -5.96 -26.88 -28.76
C GLY A 234 -6.35 -26.76 -27.29
N SER A 235 -7.57 -27.24 -27.02
CA SER A 235 -8.18 -27.34 -25.69
C SER A 235 -8.20 -28.78 -25.17
N PHE A 236 -8.24 -28.94 -23.85
CA PHE A 236 -8.28 -30.21 -23.15
C PHE A 236 -9.49 -30.30 -22.22
N ILE A 237 -10.17 -31.45 -22.24
CA ILE A 237 -11.26 -31.78 -21.32
C ILE A 237 -10.96 -33.10 -20.61
N LYS A 238 -11.01 -33.09 -19.28
CA LYS A 238 -11.09 -34.30 -18.47
C LYS A 238 -12.56 -34.55 -18.07
N THR A 239 -13.09 -35.73 -18.43
CA THR A 239 -14.41 -36.19 -18.00
C THR A 239 -14.36 -37.66 -17.50
N GLY A 240 -15.51 -38.20 -17.10
CA GLY A 240 -15.62 -39.47 -16.37
C GLY A 240 -15.18 -39.36 -14.90
N GLU A 241 -15.65 -40.27 -14.05
CA GLU A 241 -15.47 -40.18 -12.59
C GLU A 241 -14.04 -40.46 -12.10
N GLY A 242 -13.20 -41.10 -12.92
CA GLY A 242 -11.83 -41.49 -12.58
C GLY A 242 -10.82 -40.34 -12.59
N THR A 243 -9.55 -40.68 -12.38
CA THR A 243 -8.44 -39.74 -12.18
C THR A 243 -7.44 -39.77 -13.33
N VAL A 244 -7.00 -38.59 -13.80
CA VAL A 244 -5.77 -38.46 -14.59
C VAL A 244 -4.70 -37.80 -13.72
N ALA A 245 -3.52 -38.42 -13.61
CA ALA A 245 -2.40 -37.90 -12.84
C ALA A 245 -1.21 -37.64 -13.76
N TYR A 246 -0.54 -36.50 -13.63
CA TYR A 246 0.63 -36.15 -14.45
C TYR A 246 1.89 -36.17 -13.59
N THR A 247 2.93 -36.90 -14.01
CA THR A 247 4.15 -37.11 -13.21
C THR A 247 5.46 -36.81 -13.94
N TYR A 248 5.40 -36.36 -15.20
CA TYR A 248 6.59 -36.01 -15.97
C TYR A 248 7.45 -34.95 -15.27
N PRO A 249 8.76 -35.22 -15.03
CA PRO A 249 9.68 -34.25 -14.47
C PRO A 249 10.17 -33.31 -15.58
N GLY A 250 9.73 -32.05 -15.53
CA GLY A 250 10.14 -31.01 -16.46
C GLY A 250 8.97 -30.13 -16.92
N PHE A 251 9.26 -29.27 -17.90
CA PHE A 251 8.27 -28.38 -18.49
C PHE A 251 7.32 -29.12 -19.44
N GLN A 252 6.02 -28.88 -19.27
CA GLN A 252 4.96 -29.37 -20.15
C GLN A 252 3.81 -28.36 -20.27
N GLU A 253 3.16 -28.38 -21.43
CA GLU A 253 1.98 -27.55 -21.73
C GLU A 253 0.76 -28.47 -21.81
N LEU A 254 -0.29 -28.18 -21.04
CA LEU A 254 -1.50 -29.02 -20.98
C LEU A 254 -2.66 -28.48 -21.85
N SER A 255 -2.53 -27.24 -22.32
CA SER A 255 -3.44 -26.58 -23.28
C SER A 255 -2.70 -25.40 -23.93
N LYS A 256 -3.18 -24.91 -25.09
CA LYS A 256 -2.49 -23.78 -25.77
C LYS A 256 -3.40 -22.73 -26.37
N SER A 257 -4.32 -23.10 -27.26
CA SER A 257 -5.08 -22.12 -28.03
C SER A 257 -6.38 -22.70 -28.60
N ARG A 258 -7.38 -21.85 -28.79
CA ARG A 258 -8.63 -22.13 -29.52
C ARG A 258 -9.24 -20.84 -30.05
N ALA A 259 -10.26 -20.95 -30.89
CA ALA A 259 -11.09 -19.80 -31.26
C ALA A 259 -12.06 -19.43 -30.12
N SER A 260 -12.74 -18.28 -30.24
CA SER A 260 -13.74 -17.86 -29.26
C SER A 260 -14.87 -18.89 -29.16
N VAL A 261 -15.40 -19.08 -27.94
CA VAL A 261 -16.52 -19.99 -27.68
C VAL A 261 -17.61 -19.27 -26.91
N THR A 262 -18.84 -19.72 -27.06
CA THR A 262 -19.94 -19.34 -26.16
C THR A 262 -19.79 -20.09 -24.85
N GLU A 263 -19.11 -19.46 -23.89
CA GLU A 263 -18.83 -20.03 -22.57
C GLU A 263 -20.08 -20.41 -21.78
N SER A 264 -21.20 -19.74 -22.03
CA SER A 264 -22.48 -19.96 -21.35
C SER A 264 -23.29 -21.11 -21.92
N SER A 265 -22.83 -21.84 -22.94
CA SER A 265 -23.51 -23.06 -23.43
C SER A 265 -23.19 -24.28 -22.56
N PRO A 266 -24.06 -25.30 -22.48
CA PRO A 266 -23.71 -26.59 -21.87
C PRO A 266 -22.61 -27.30 -22.66
N LEU A 267 -21.73 -28.04 -21.97
CA LEU A 267 -20.83 -28.99 -22.62
C LEU A 267 -21.67 -30.16 -23.16
N VAL A 268 -21.55 -30.43 -24.46
CA VAL A 268 -22.23 -31.53 -25.14
C VAL A 268 -21.23 -32.37 -25.92
N PHE A 269 -21.46 -33.67 -25.96
CA PHE A 269 -20.72 -34.61 -26.79
C PHE A 269 -21.64 -35.12 -27.90
N ASP A 270 -21.13 -35.20 -29.13
CA ASP A 270 -21.88 -35.80 -30.23
C ASP A 270 -21.87 -37.33 -30.18
N ALA A 271 -22.53 -37.98 -31.14
CA ALA A 271 -22.62 -39.45 -31.21
C ALA A 271 -21.26 -40.15 -31.38
N ASN A 272 -20.21 -39.41 -31.75
CA ASN A 272 -18.83 -39.90 -31.86
C ASN A 272 -18.01 -39.57 -30.62
N GLY A 273 -18.65 -39.11 -29.54
CA GLY A 273 -17.97 -38.68 -28.31
C GLY A 273 -17.08 -37.46 -28.50
N SER A 274 -17.14 -36.75 -29.63
CA SER A 274 -16.39 -35.51 -29.79
C SER A 274 -17.11 -34.39 -29.05
N ALA A 275 -16.36 -33.60 -28.27
CA ALA A 275 -16.91 -32.42 -27.64
C ALA A 275 -17.41 -31.44 -28.72
N GLY A 276 -18.52 -30.75 -28.45
CA GLY A 276 -19.00 -29.64 -29.27
C GLY A 276 -18.01 -28.47 -29.31
N THR A 277 -18.40 -27.37 -29.94
CA THR A 277 -17.53 -26.18 -30.08
C THR A 277 -17.74 -25.12 -29.00
N ASN A 278 -18.62 -25.37 -28.02
CA ASN A 278 -18.99 -24.42 -26.97
C ASN A 278 -19.10 -25.10 -25.59
N GLY A 279 -19.12 -24.30 -24.52
CA GLY A 279 -19.43 -24.77 -23.16
C GLY A 279 -18.27 -25.36 -22.34
N TYR A 280 -17.03 -25.03 -22.67
CA TYR A 280 -15.83 -25.46 -21.93
C TYR A 280 -14.73 -24.40 -21.98
N ALA A 281 -13.69 -24.52 -21.14
CA ALA A 281 -12.46 -23.71 -21.11
C ALA A 281 -11.30 -24.38 -21.87
N LEU A 282 -10.19 -23.66 -22.14
CA LEU A 282 -9.03 -24.28 -22.81
C LEU A 282 -8.50 -25.49 -22.04
N PHE A 283 -8.63 -25.43 -20.72
CA PHE A 283 -8.43 -26.57 -19.84
C PHE A 283 -9.66 -26.72 -18.95
N THR A 284 -10.33 -27.86 -19.05
CA THR A 284 -11.58 -28.12 -18.33
C THR A 284 -11.51 -29.43 -17.56
N VAL A 285 -11.81 -29.38 -16.27
CA VAL A 285 -12.13 -30.58 -15.47
C VAL A 285 -13.64 -30.62 -15.31
N ASP A 286 -14.31 -31.42 -16.15
CA ASP A 286 -15.77 -31.59 -16.14
C ASP A 286 -16.21 -32.60 -15.07
N LYS A 287 -15.53 -33.75 -14.98
CA LYS A 287 -15.81 -34.82 -14.02
C LYS A 287 -14.55 -35.51 -13.52
N GLY A 288 -14.66 -36.13 -12.36
CA GLY A 288 -13.58 -36.87 -11.70
C GLY A 288 -12.46 -35.96 -11.24
N ARG A 289 -11.22 -36.44 -11.35
CA ARG A 289 -10.05 -35.82 -10.70
C ARG A 289 -8.87 -35.62 -11.65
N VAL A 290 -8.15 -34.50 -11.48
CA VAL A 290 -6.83 -34.24 -12.07
C VAL A 290 -5.80 -34.07 -10.98
N ILE A 291 -4.63 -34.70 -11.11
CA ILE A 291 -3.49 -34.53 -10.18
C ILE A 291 -2.26 -34.02 -10.94
N LEU A 292 -1.67 -32.94 -10.45
CA LEU A 292 -0.40 -32.37 -10.86
C LEU A 292 0.57 -32.31 -9.67
N GLY A 293 1.84 -32.03 -9.94
CA GLY A 293 2.80 -31.56 -8.96
C GLY A 293 3.88 -32.56 -8.53
N ALA A 294 4.29 -33.49 -9.40
CA ALA A 294 5.43 -34.35 -9.10
C ALA A 294 6.75 -33.53 -8.93
N PRO A 295 7.76 -34.04 -8.19
CA PRO A 295 9.05 -33.37 -8.04
C PRO A 295 9.68 -32.98 -9.39
N GLY A 296 10.10 -31.73 -9.53
CA GLY A 296 10.69 -31.20 -10.77
C GLY A 296 9.69 -30.91 -11.90
N GLN A 297 8.39 -31.14 -11.70
CA GLN A 297 7.36 -30.83 -12.70
C GLN A 297 7.06 -29.33 -12.80
N THR A 298 6.99 -28.83 -14.03
CA THR A 298 6.50 -27.48 -14.35
C THR A 298 5.36 -27.57 -15.37
N ASN A 299 4.16 -27.16 -14.99
CA ASN A 299 2.98 -27.18 -15.83
C ASN A 299 2.64 -25.75 -16.31
N GLN A 300 2.32 -25.61 -17.59
CA GLN A 300 1.71 -24.41 -18.14
C GLN A 300 0.32 -24.74 -18.70
N ILE A 301 -0.67 -23.95 -18.30
CA ILE A 301 -2.07 -24.04 -18.73
C ILE A 301 -2.47 -22.69 -19.32
N ALA A 302 -2.87 -22.68 -20.58
CA ALA A 302 -3.12 -21.44 -21.33
C ALA A 302 -4.56 -20.91 -21.18
N SER A 303 -4.65 -19.58 -21.19
CA SER A 303 -5.83 -18.72 -21.17
C SER A 303 -6.80 -18.98 -20.00
N VAL A 304 -7.98 -19.51 -20.29
CA VAL A 304 -9.06 -19.75 -19.33
C VAL A 304 -9.03 -21.22 -18.89
N ALA A 305 -9.12 -21.48 -17.59
CA ALA A 305 -9.17 -22.83 -17.04
C ALA A 305 -10.31 -23.00 -16.03
N TRP A 306 -11.09 -24.07 -16.16
CA TRP A 306 -12.27 -24.31 -15.33
C TRP A 306 -12.20 -25.66 -14.61
N ILE A 307 -12.49 -25.63 -13.31
CA ILE A 307 -12.79 -26.82 -12.51
C ILE A 307 -14.30 -26.80 -12.27
N GLY A 308 -15.03 -27.62 -13.03
CA GLY A 308 -16.49 -27.55 -13.15
C GLY A 308 -16.94 -26.65 -14.30
N SER A 309 -17.71 -27.24 -15.23
CA SER A 309 -18.24 -26.56 -16.42
C SER A 309 -19.72 -26.90 -16.63
N ARG A 310 -20.62 -26.10 -16.04
CA ARG A 310 -22.08 -26.34 -16.11
C ARG A 310 -22.52 -27.77 -15.78
N THR A 311 -21.74 -28.44 -14.93
CA THR A 311 -21.88 -29.86 -14.64
C THR A 311 -22.69 -30.10 -13.36
N LEU A 312 -23.26 -31.29 -13.23
CA LEU A 312 -23.89 -31.79 -11.99
C LEU A 312 -22.98 -32.77 -11.25
N ALA A 313 -21.68 -32.72 -11.51
CA ALA A 313 -20.65 -33.44 -10.77
C ALA A 313 -19.84 -32.48 -9.88
N SER A 314 -19.04 -33.06 -8.99
CA SER A 314 -18.11 -32.35 -8.11
C SER A 314 -16.65 -32.61 -8.54
N PRO A 315 -16.18 -32.02 -9.65
CA PRO A 315 -14.83 -32.25 -10.15
C PRO A 315 -13.76 -31.68 -9.22
N ARG A 316 -12.59 -32.30 -9.22
CA ARG A 316 -11.47 -31.95 -8.34
C ARG A 316 -10.16 -31.82 -9.10
N MET A 317 -9.35 -30.84 -8.73
CA MET A 317 -7.95 -30.73 -9.15
C MET A 317 -7.04 -30.65 -7.94
N ASP A 318 -5.97 -31.44 -7.95
CA ASP A 318 -4.92 -31.37 -6.93
C ASP A 318 -3.59 -30.97 -7.56
N ILE A 319 -2.87 -30.06 -6.92
CA ILE A 319 -1.52 -29.67 -7.26
C ILE A 319 -0.66 -29.92 -6.03
N THR A 320 0.08 -31.02 -6.07
CA THR A 320 0.72 -31.67 -4.91
C THR A 320 2.24 -31.42 -4.83
N GLY A 321 2.70 -30.38 -5.50
CA GLY A 321 4.11 -29.97 -5.58
C GLY A 321 4.42 -29.26 -6.91
N GLY A 322 5.70 -29.02 -7.18
CA GLY A 322 6.15 -28.43 -8.45
C GLY A 322 5.64 -27.00 -8.69
N VAL A 323 5.74 -26.56 -9.94
CA VAL A 323 5.27 -25.24 -10.38
C VAL A 323 4.13 -25.40 -11.37
N THR A 324 2.99 -24.75 -11.13
CA THR A 324 1.88 -24.71 -12.10
C THR A 324 1.52 -23.27 -12.40
N ARG A 325 1.61 -22.88 -13.68
CA ARG A 325 1.26 -21.53 -14.14
C ARG A 325 0.05 -21.57 -15.04
N PHE A 326 -0.99 -20.86 -14.63
CA PHE A 326 -2.07 -20.46 -15.53
C PHE A 326 -1.67 -19.12 -16.17
N VAL A 327 -1.76 -19.02 -17.50
CA VAL A 327 -1.33 -17.83 -18.24
C VAL A 327 -2.47 -17.25 -19.05
N GLY A 328 -2.53 -15.94 -19.25
CA GLY A 328 -3.46 -15.30 -20.20
C GLY A 328 -4.73 -14.69 -19.61
N SER A 329 -5.58 -15.47 -18.90
CA SER A 329 -6.89 -14.97 -18.43
C SER A 329 -7.22 -15.41 -16.98
N TYR A 330 -8.37 -16.01 -16.72
CA TYR A 330 -8.82 -16.36 -15.37
C TYR A 330 -8.94 -17.87 -15.14
N VAL A 331 -8.77 -18.27 -13.87
CA VAL A 331 -9.08 -19.61 -13.38
C VAL A 331 -10.36 -19.56 -12.58
N THR A 332 -11.23 -20.56 -12.72
CA THR A 332 -12.45 -20.64 -11.93
C THR A 332 -12.70 -22.02 -11.33
N ILE A 333 -13.31 -22.02 -10.15
CA ILE A 333 -13.88 -23.19 -9.50
C ILE A 333 -15.40 -23.02 -9.48
N GLY A 334 -16.11 -23.91 -10.17
CA GLY A 334 -17.57 -24.00 -10.12
C GLY A 334 -18.35 -23.04 -11.01
N ARG A 335 -17.86 -22.75 -12.22
CA ARG A 335 -18.59 -21.93 -13.19
C ARG A 335 -19.80 -22.70 -13.73
N GLY A 336 -21.00 -22.23 -13.39
CA GLY A 336 -22.30 -22.85 -13.68
C GLY A 336 -22.50 -24.24 -13.08
N THR A 337 -21.64 -24.68 -12.16
CA THR A 337 -21.64 -26.05 -11.62
C THR A 337 -22.64 -26.17 -10.47
N GLY A 338 -23.52 -27.17 -10.54
CA GLY A 338 -24.55 -27.43 -9.54
C GLY A 338 -25.83 -26.61 -9.70
N THR A 339 -26.86 -27.04 -8.98
CA THR A 339 -28.16 -26.37 -8.88
C THR A 339 -28.67 -26.45 -7.45
N LEU A 340 -29.69 -25.69 -7.09
CA LEU A 340 -30.27 -25.73 -5.74
C LEU A 340 -30.74 -27.14 -5.34
N ALA A 341 -31.22 -27.94 -6.29
CA ALA A 341 -31.65 -29.32 -6.06
C ALA A 341 -30.48 -30.32 -6.03
N SER A 342 -29.31 -29.92 -6.53
CA SER A 342 -28.09 -30.73 -6.54
C SER A 342 -26.89 -29.82 -6.33
N PRO A 343 -26.65 -29.35 -5.09
CA PRO A 343 -25.46 -28.58 -4.76
C PRO A 343 -24.21 -29.41 -5.07
N GLN A 344 -23.30 -28.84 -5.86
CA GLN A 344 -22.04 -29.50 -6.21
C GLN A 344 -20.87 -28.75 -5.58
N GLN A 345 -19.81 -29.49 -5.23
CA GLN A 345 -18.60 -28.99 -4.60
C GLN A 345 -17.39 -29.21 -5.53
N PRO A 346 -17.24 -28.42 -6.60
CA PRO A 346 -16.02 -28.40 -7.38
C PRO A 346 -14.86 -27.88 -6.52
N SER A 347 -13.65 -28.44 -6.68
CA SER A 347 -12.56 -28.18 -5.73
C SER A 347 -11.15 -28.11 -6.30
N LEU A 348 -10.30 -27.27 -5.69
CA LEU A 348 -8.86 -27.15 -5.94
C LEU A 348 -8.09 -27.35 -4.64
N TYR A 349 -7.15 -28.29 -4.60
CA TYR A 349 -6.25 -28.50 -3.47
C TYR A 349 -4.80 -28.25 -3.88
N LEU A 350 -4.09 -27.47 -3.07
CA LEU A 350 -2.68 -27.14 -3.24
C LEU A 350 -1.93 -27.64 -2.00
N SER A 351 -0.86 -28.40 -2.19
CA SER A 351 -0.12 -29.00 -1.07
C SER A 351 1.36 -29.21 -1.34
N ASN A 352 2.11 -29.61 -0.31
CA ASN A 352 3.51 -30.07 -0.37
C ASN A 352 4.46 -29.08 -1.07
N GLY A 353 4.36 -27.79 -0.74
CA GLY A 353 5.24 -26.77 -1.32
C GLY A 353 4.97 -26.43 -2.78
N ALA A 354 3.81 -26.81 -3.33
CA ALA A 354 3.40 -26.38 -4.66
C ALA A 354 3.44 -24.85 -4.79
N PHE A 355 3.93 -24.36 -5.93
CA PHE A 355 3.82 -22.96 -6.32
C PHE A 355 2.84 -22.83 -7.49
N VAL A 356 1.72 -22.15 -7.26
CA VAL A 356 0.68 -21.94 -8.26
C VAL A 356 0.51 -20.46 -8.52
N GLU A 357 0.60 -20.09 -9.79
CA GLU A 357 0.45 -18.72 -10.24
C GLU A 357 -0.71 -18.63 -11.23
N MET A 358 -1.57 -17.62 -11.07
CA MET A 358 -2.68 -17.37 -11.98
C MET A 358 -2.94 -15.87 -12.19
N PRO A 359 -3.46 -15.44 -13.36
CA PRO A 359 -3.64 -14.03 -13.65
C PRO A 359 -4.87 -13.46 -12.93
N SER A 360 -6.00 -14.17 -12.89
CA SER A 360 -7.17 -13.84 -12.07
C SER A 360 -7.83 -15.11 -11.54
N PHE A 361 -8.55 -15.00 -10.42
CA PHE A 361 -9.19 -16.13 -9.76
C PHE A 361 -10.64 -15.85 -9.40
N VAL A 362 -11.54 -16.80 -9.73
CA VAL A 362 -12.97 -16.66 -9.50
C VAL A 362 -13.55 -17.94 -8.91
N MET A 363 -14.18 -17.85 -7.74
CA MET A 363 -14.95 -18.96 -7.18
C MET A 363 -16.45 -18.74 -7.45
N GLY A 364 -17.02 -19.61 -8.28
CA GLY A 364 -18.44 -19.67 -8.59
C GLY A 364 -18.96 -18.49 -9.42
N TYR A 365 -19.62 -18.81 -10.54
CA TYR A 365 -20.36 -17.84 -11.35
C TYR A 365 -21.54 -18.53 -12.04
N TRP A 366 -22.70 -17.87 -12.11
CA TRP A 366 -23.95 -18.44 -12.62
C TRP A 366 -23.86 -19.06 -14.02
N ASN A 367 -23.14 -18.40 -14.94
CA ASN A 367 -22.91 -18.85 -16.32
C ASN A 367 -24.15 -19.40 -17.06
N SER A 368 -25.30 -18.73 -16.92
CA SER A 368 -26.58 -19.15 -17.51
C SER A 368 -27.12 -20.51 -17.03
N GLN A 369 -26.67 -21.01 -15.88
CA GLN A 369 -27.17 -22.25 -15.29
C GLN A 369 -28.52 -22.04 -14.59
N PRO A 370 -29.62 -22.70 -15.01
CA PRO A 370 -30.91 -22.57 -14.33
C PRO A 370 -30.83 -23.01 -12.87
N ASN A 371 -31.46 -22.27 -11.95
CA ASN A 371 -31.47 -22.54 -10.50
C ASN A 371 -30.08 -22.80 -9.91
N PHE A 372 -29.07 -22.07 -10.37
CA PHE A 372 -27.68 -22.24 -9.96
C PHE A 372 -27.49 -22.15 -8.45
N TYR A 373 -26.77 -23.14 -7.93
CA TYR A 373 -26.23 -23.15 -6.58
C TYR A 373 -24.97 -24.03 -6.58
N SER A 374 -23.89 -23.51 -6.00
CA SER A 374 -22.60 -24.19 -5.97
C SER A 374 -21.92 -23.99 -4.62
N GLU A 375 -21.08 -24.95 -4.23
CA GLU A 375 -20.25 -24.88 -3.03
C GLU A 375 -18.75 -25.02 -3.36
N PRO A 376 -18.14 -24.09 -4.12
CA PRO A 376 -16.73 -24.22 -4.53
C PRO A 376 -15.77 -24.26 -3.33
N TYR A 377 -14.77 -25.13 -3.41
CA TYR A 377 -13.81 -25.35 -2.32
C TYR A 377 -12.36 -25.15 -2.77
N LEU A 378 -11.61 -24.32 -2.07
CA LEU A 378 -10.17 -24.13 -2.24
C LEU A 378 -9.44 -24.50 -0.95
N HIS A 379 -8.43 -25.36 -1.04
CA HIS A 379 -7.56 -25.70 0.10
C HIS A 379 -6.10 -25.51 -0.25
N ILE A 380 -5.39 -24.76 0.58
CA ILE A 380 -3.97 -24.44 0.45
C ILE A 380 -3.27 -24.91 1.72
N ASP A 381 -2.47 -25.95 1.63
CA ASP A 381 -1.81 -26.61 2.76
C ASP A 381 -0.30 -26.65 2.59
N GLY A 382 0.44 -25.76 3.26
CA GLY A 382 1.89 -25.65 3.09
C GLY A 382 2.33 -25.40 1.64
N ALA A 383 1.51 -24.69 0.87
CA ALA A 383 1.72 -24.35 -0.54
C ALA A 383 1.45 -22.85 -0.79
N THR A 384 1.85 -22.36 -1.96
CA THR A 384 1.64 -20.96 -2.36
C THR A 384 0.68 -20.86 -3.53
N LEU A 385 -0.40 -20.09 -3.36
CA LEU A 385 -1.22 -19.57 -4.44
C LEU A 385 -0.99 -18.07 -4.60
N GLN A 386 -0.49 -17.66 -5.78
CA GLN A 386 -0.34 -16.27 -6.17
C GLN A 386 -1.31 -15.91 -7.29
N VAL A 387 -2.21 -14.97 -7.01
CA VAL A 387 -3.13 -14.37 -7.99
C VAL A 387 -2.61 -12.99 -8.34
N ASN A 388 -2.14 -12.78 -9.57
CA ASN A 388 -1.51 -11.52 -9.99
C ASN A 388 -2.53 -10.39 -10.26
N GLY A 389 -3.78 -10.74 -10.47
CA GLY A 389 -4.89 -9.83 -10.75
C GLY A 389 -6.04 -10.07 -9.79
N ASP A 390 -7.27 -9.91 -10.28
CA ASP A 390 -8.46 -9.88 -9.44
C ASP A 390 -8.80 -11.23 -8.83
N CYS A 391 -9.24 -11.22 -7.58
CA CYS A 391 -9.61 -12.42 -6.84
C CYS A 391 -11.03 -12.27 -6.28
N PHE A 392 -11.99 -12.96 -6.90
CA PHE A 392 -13.40 -12.92 -6.53
C PHE A 392 -13.82 -14.23 -5.90
N LEU A 393 -14.01 -14.22 -4.58
CA LEU A 393 -14.51 -15.36 -3.84
C LEU A 393 -16.02 -15.21 -3.74
N SER A 394 -16.75 -16.07 -4.47
CA SER A 394 -18.19 -15.97 -4.70
C SER A 394 -18.60 -14.73 -5.50
N GLU A 395 -18.48 -14.81 -6.83
CA GLU A 395 -18.77 -13.69 -7.75
C GLU A 395 -20.29 -13.44 -7.93
N ASN A 396 -21.15 -14.44 -7.74
CA ASN A 396 -22.59 -14.34 -7.96
C ASN A 396 -23.45 -14.65 -6.71
N ALA A 397 -24.72 -14.26 -6.72
CA ALA A 397 -25.69 -14.68 -5.71
C ALA A 397 -25.86 -16.22 -5.74
N SER A 398 -26.31 -16.84 -4.64
CA SER A 398 -26.54 -18.29 -4.53
C SER A 398 -25.27 -19.17 -4.53
N LEU A 399 -24.24 -18.73 -3.82
CA LEU A 399 -22.99 -19.47 -3.61
C LEU A 399 -22.71 -19.67 -2.13
N LYS A 400 -22.05 -20.79 -1.79
CA LYS A 400 -21.42 -21.03 -0.49
C LYS A 400 -19.99 -21.51 -0.71
N SER A 401 -19.06 -20.58 -0.90
CA SER A 401 -17.65 -20.92 -1.13
C SER A 401 -16.89 -21.10 0.17
N THR A 402 -15.87 -21.97 0.17
CA THR A 402 -14.94 -22.13 1.29
C THR A 402 -13.50 -22.08 0.81
N VAL A 403 -12.68 -21.29 1.49
CA VAL A 403 -11.22 -21.25 1.33
C VAL A 403 -10.58 -21.67 2.64
N ALA A 404 -9.69 -22.66 2.62
CA ALA A 404 -8.90 -23.07 3.76
C ALA A 404 -7.41 -22.84 3.50
N VAL A 405 -6.73 -22.11 4.38
CA VAL A 405 -5.28 -21.84 4.31
C VAL A 405 -4.61 -22.36 5.58
N THR A 406 -3.83 -23.43 5.45
CA THR A 406 -3.31 -24.21 6.59
C THR A 406 -1.82 -24.50 6.49
N ASN A 407 -1.20 -24.84 7.63
CA ASN A 407 0.15 -25.41 7.73
C ASN A 407 1.24 -24.63 6.97
N GLY A 408 1.29 -23.30 7.13
CA GLY A 408 2.25 -22.43 6.45
C GLY A 408 1.88 -22.08 5.00
N GLY A 409 0.67 -22.43 4.54
CA GLY A 409 0.17 -22.05 3.22
C GLY A 409 0.06 -20.54 3.05
N LEU A 410 0.30 -20.05 1.83
CA LEU A 410 0.20 -18.65 1.45
C LEU A 410 -0.85 -18.45 0.35
N PHE A 411 -1.89 -17.68 0.65
CA PHE A 411 -2.84 -17.18 -0.34
C PHE A 411 -2.59 -15.69 -0.59
N GLN A 412 -2.01 -15.38 -1.75
CA GLN A 412 -1.59 -14.04 -2.12
C GLN A 412 -2.41 -13.50 -3.30
N CYS A 413 -2.96 -12.29 -3.15
CA CYS A 413 -3.57 -11.52 -4.22
C CYS A 413 -2.79 -10.22 -4.43
N ASP A 414 -2.26 -10.04 -5.64
CA ASP A 414 -1.40 -8.94 -6.05
C ASP A 414 -2.07 -8.00 -7.06
N SER A 415 -3.41 -8.01 -7.11
CA SER A 415 -4.21 -7.07 -7.90
C SER A 415 -3.76 -5.63 -7.62
N THR A 416 -3.23 -4.98 -8.65
CA THR A 416 -2.73 -3.61 -8.59
C THR A 416 -3.77 -2.51 -8.82
N PRO A 417 -4.89 -2.72 -9.55
CA PRO A 417 -5.94 -1.72 -9.68
C PRO A 417 -6.44 -1.18 -8.33
N TRP A 418 -6.83 0.09 -8.30
CA TRP A 418 -7.30 0.76 -7.08
C TRP A 418 -8.77 0.44 -6.74
N ASP A 419 -9.55 -0.05 -7.69
CA ASP A 419 -10.97 -0.35 -7.55
C ASP A 419 -11.25 -1.85 -7.39
N ARG A 420 -10.22 -2.70 -7.50
CA ARG A 420 -10.31 -4.16 -7.50
C ARG A 420 -9.28 -4.80 -6.57
N GLY A 421 -9.44 -6.05 -6.21
CA GLY A 421 -8.58 -6.71 -5.24
C GLY A 421 -9.09 -8.09 -4.87
N MET A 422 -8.89 -8.48 -3.62
CA MET A 422 -9.58 -9.63 -3.04
C MET A 422 -10.98 -9.20 -2.56
N SER A 423 -12.01 -9.79 -3.16
CA SER A 423 -13.40 -9.60 -2.73
C SER A 423 -13.95 -10.90 -2.17
N ILE A 424 -14.36 -10.87 -0.91
CA ILE A 424 -15.00 -11.97 -0.20
C ILE A 424 -16.51 -11.73 -0.24
N SER A 425 -17.25 -12.62 -0.89
CA SER A 425 -18.70 -12.47 -1.15
C SER A 425 -19.01 -11.20 -1.92
N GLN A 426 -18.62 -11.17 -3.20
CA GLN A 426 -18.68 -9.97 -4.04
C GLN A 426 -20.11 -9.46 -4.29
N THR A 427 -21.09 -10.37 -4.36
CA THR A 427 -22.49 -10.07 -4.70
C THR A 427 -23.44 -10.42 -3.56
N ALA A 428 -24.50 -9.62 -3.37
CA ALA A 428 -25.54 -9.88 -2.36
C ALA A 428 -26.06 -11.32 -2.42
N GLY A 429 -26.15 -11.97 -1.26
CA GLY A 429 -26.62 -13.33 -1.15
C GLY A 429 -25.55 -14.40 -1.40
N ALA A 430 -24.35 -14.01 -1.82
CA ALA A 430 -23.17 -14.88 -1.77
C ALA A 430 -22.74 -15.13 -0.31
N ARG A 431 -22.26 -16.34 -0.03
CA ARG A 431 -21.64 -16.70 1.24
C ARG A 431 -20.24 -17.24 0.99
N THR A 432 -19.27 -16.79 1.77
CA THR A 432 -17.88 -17.21 1.64
C THR A 432 -17.26 -17.31 3.00
N ASP A 433 -16.68 -18.46 3.32
CA ASP A 433 -15.90 -18.67 4.53
C ASP A 433 -14.41 -18.80 4.15
N VAL A 434 -13.57 -17.89 4.63
CA VAL A 434 -12.11 -17.95 4.49
C VAL A 434 -11.53 -18.33 5.85
N LEU A 435 -11.04 -19.55 5.97
CA LEU A 435 -10.52 -20.17 7.19
C LEU A 435 -8.99 -20.17 7.14
N VAL A 436 -8.33 -19.51 8.08
CA VAL A 436 -6.87 -19.40 8.12
C VAL A 436 -6.35 -19.97 9.43
N GLY A 437 -5.63 -21.10 9.38
CA GLY A 437 -5.07 -21.77 10.55
C GLY A 437 -3.58 -22.09 10.37
N GLY A 438 -2.70 -21.30 10.96
CA GLY A 438 -1.25 -21.45 10.77
C GLY A 438 -0.74 -21.07 9.37
N GLY A 439 -1.54 -20.40 8.55
CA GLY A 439 -1.17 -19.91 7.21
C GLY A 439 -1.32 -18.40 7.06
N THR A 440 -1.09 -17.87 5.86
CA THR A 440 -1.11 -16.43 5.58
C THR A 440 -2.04 -16.09 4.41
N VAL A 441 -2.92 -15.11 4.61
CA VAL A 441 -3.61 -14.41 3.52
C VAL A 441 -2.97 -13.04 3.34
N ARG A 442 -2.50 -12.75 2.13
CA ARG A 442 -1.78 -11.50 1.80
C ARG A 442 -2.45 -10.78 0.65
N THR A 443 -2.84 -9.52 0.85
CA THR A 443 -3.43 -8.70 -0.21
C THR A 443 -3.16 -7.21 0.03
N TYR A 444 -3.01 -6.42 -1.02
CA TYR A 444 -2.98 -4.96 -0.85
C TYR A 444 -4.32 -4.45 -0.34
N GLN A 445 -5.42 -5.00 -0.89
CA GLN A 445 -6.75 -4.58 -0.52
C GLN A 445 -7.73 -5.75 -0.43
N MET A 446 -8.59 -5.68 0.58
CA MET A 446 -9.61 -6.68 0.86
C MET A 446 -10.98 -6.02 1.04
N ARG A 447 -12.01 -6.66 0.48
CA ARG A 447 -13.42 -6.27 0.63
C ARG A 447 -14.20 -7.45 1.21
N LEU A 448 -15.01 -7.19 2.23
CA LEU A 448 -15.86 -8.19 2.88
C LEU A 448 -17.33 -7.81 2.68
N GLY A 449 -17.94 -8.38 1.65
CA GLY A 449 -19.36 -8.22 1.40
C GLY A 449 -20.23 -8.95 2.43
N LEU A 450 -21.50 -8.59 2.48
CA LEU A 450 -22.50 -9.25 3.35
C LEU A 450 -22.53 -10.76 3.06
N GLY A 451 -22.26 -11.57 4.08
CA GLY A 451 -22.13 -13.03 3.98
C GLY A 451 -20.70 -13.52 3.77
N GLY A 452 -19.71 -12.62 3.68
CA GLY A 452 -18.29 -12.95 3.73
C GLY A 452 -17.79 -13.05 5.17
N ASN A 453 -17.14 -14.16 5.50
CA ASN A 453 -16.50 -14.43 6.78
C ASN A 453 -15.01 -14.68 6.55
N LEU A 454 -14.16 -13.93 7.24
CA LEU A 454 -12.73 -14.16 7.36
C LEU A 454 -12.46 -14.63 8.78
N ASP A 455 -12.23 -15.92 8.98
CA ASP A 455 -11.97 -16.53 10.28
C ASP A 455 -10.49 -16.95 10.38
N VAL A 456 -9.73 -16.22 11.19
CA VAL A 456 -8.29 -16.40 11.37
C VAL A 456 -8.02 -16.97 12.75
N GLY A 457 -7.64 -18.25 12.79
CA GLY A 457 -7.32 -18.99 14.00
C GLY A 457 -5.85 -18.93 14.41
N PRO A 458 -5.44 -19.75 15.38
CA PRO A 458 -4.10 -19.72 15.96
C PRO A 458 -2.97 -19.83 14.92
N GLY A 459 -1.98 -18.94 15.03
CA GLY A 459 -0.84 -18.88 14.12
C GLY A 459 -1.17 -18.39 12.70
N GLY A 460 -2.43 -18.05 12.42
CA GLY A 460 -2.85 -17.45 11.16
C GLY A 460 -2.45 -15.98 11.06
N THR A 461 -2.09 -15.53 9.86
CA THR A 461 -1.71 -14.14 9.57
C THR A 461 -2.52 -13.56 8.42
N VAL A 462 -2.93 -12.30 8.56
CA VAL A 462 -3.45 -11.48 7.47
C VAL A 462 -2.48 -10.32 7.24
N GLU A 463 -1.90 -10.25 6.06
CA GLU A 463 -1.08 -9.11 5.62
C GLU A 463 -1.90 -8.21 4.69
N LEU A 464 -2.18 -6.99 5.15
CA LEU A 464 -3.17 -6.10 4.53
C LEU A 464 -2.75 -4.63 4.58
N ASP A 465 -2.93 -3.90 3.49
CA ASP A 465 -2.71 -2.44 3.48
C ASP A 465 -4.02 -1.65 3.65
N THR A 466 -5.10 -2.03 2.96
CA THR A 466 -6.36 -1.28 3.06
C THR A 466 -7.62 -2.14 2.92
N THR A 467 -8.70 -1.74 3.57
CA THR A 467 -10.06 -2.24 3.34
C THR A 467 -10.96 -1.13 2.78
N PRO A 468 -11.11 -1.03 1.45
CA PRO A 468 -11.93 0.03 0.87
C PRO A 468 -13.40 -0.11 1.28
N GLY A 469 -14.02 1.00 1.71
CA GLY A 469 -15.42 1.03 2.20
C GLY A 469 -16.53 0.69 1.20
N SER A 470 -16.25 0.31 -0.06
CA SER A 470 -17.26 -0.15 -1.04
C SER A 470 -16.76 -1.36 -1.86
N VAL A 471 -17.63 -2.38 -2.01
CA VAL A 471 -17.43 -3.50 -2.95
C VAL A 471 -17.85 -3.06 -4.34
N THR A 472 -16.89 -2.56 -5.12
CA THR A 472 -17.06 -2.08 -6.51
C THR A 472 -18.07 -0.93 -6.68
N SER A 473 -17.94 -0.17 -7.77
CA SER A 473 -18.85 0.92 -8.10
C SER A 473 -20.28 0.42 -8.30
N GLY A 474 -21.12 0.45 -7.25
CA GLY A 474 -22.56 0.20 -7.37
C GLY A 474 -23.24 -0.62 -6.27
N SER A 475 -22.54 -1.15 -5.27
CA SER A 475 -23.19 -1.90 -4.18
C SER A 475 -22.85 -1.36 -2.77
N ASN A 476 -23.88 -1.14 -1.94
CA ASN A 476 -23.79 -0.66 -0.55
C ASN A 476 -23.64 -1.81 0.47
N GLN A 477 -22.95 -2.89 0.12
CA GLN A 477 -23.13 -4.20 0.79
C GLN A 477 -22.00 -4.64 1.74
N ASN A 478 -21.20 -3.71 2.26
CA ASN A 478 -20.17 -4.09 3.24
C ASN A 478 -20.81 -4.28 4.63
N LEU A 479 -20.97 -5.53 5.05
CA LEU A 479 -21.32 -5.96 6.42
C LEU A 479 -20.75 -7.38 6.70
N GLY A 480 -19.62 -7.74 6.10
CA GLY A 480 -18.95 -9.01 6.37
C GLY A 480 -18.33 -9.08 7.77
N THR A 481 -17.90 -10.28 8.17
CA THR A 481 -17.30 -10.53 9.50
C THR A 481 -15.83 -10.89 9.35
N ALA A 482 -14.97 -10.23 10.11
CA ALA A 482 -13.57 -10.64 10.30
C ALA A 482 -13.40 -11.08 11.77
N ARG A 483 -13.00 -12.32 11.98
CA ARG A 483 -12.79 -12.91 13.30
C ARG A 483 -11.32 -13.33 13.45
N PHE A 484 -10.72 -12.95 14.56
CA PHE A 484 -9.34 -13.29 14.90
C PHE A 484 -9.29 -13.99 16.25
N ASN A 485 -8.56 -15.10 16.37
CA ASN A 485 -8.43 -15.87 17.61
C ASN A 485 -7.03 -16.51 17.69
N GLY A 486 -6.09 -15.85 18.38
CA GLY A 486 -4.68 -16.28 18.42
C GLY A 486 -3.92 -15.94 17.14
N ALA A 487 -4.31 -14.85 16.48
CA ALA A 487 -3.91 -14.53 15.11
C ALA A 487 -3.25 -13.14 14.99
N THR A 488 -2.63 -12.89 13.84
CA THR A 488 -1.93 -11.63 13.54
C THR A 488 -2.54 -10.91 12.34
N LEU A 489 -2.81 -9.61 12.50
CA LEU A 489 -3.03 -8.66 11.41
C LEU A 489 -1.78 -7.79 11.29
N LYS A 490 -1.22 -7.73 10.08
CA LYS A 490 0.07 -7.09 9.81
C LYS A 490 -0.01 -6.19 8.59
N GLN A 491 0.76 -5.10 8.59
CA GLN A 491 0.92 -4.28 7.38
C GLN A 491 1.63 -5.08 6.28
N ARG A 492 1.04 -5.13 5.10
CA ARG A 492 1.70 -5.77 3.95
C ARG A 492 2.87 -4.92 3.45
N THR A 493 2.70 -3.61 3.41
CA THR A 493 3.68 -2.66 2.90
C THR A 493 4.14 -1.72 4.00
N ALA A 494 5.22 -2.09 4.70
CA ALA A 494 5.75 -1.42 5.88
C ALA A 494 5.88 0.12 5.81
N LYS A 495 6.13 0.69 4.62
CA LYS A 495 6.32 2.15 4.44
C LYS A 495 5.01 2.94 4.33
N LEU A 496 3.89 2.31 4.04
CA LEU A 496 2.61 2.98 3.78
C LEU A 496 1.79 3.05 5.07
N ALA A 497 0.92 4.06 5.18
CA ALA A 497 -0.15 3.99 6.17
C ALA A 497 -1.11 2.84 5.78
N SER A 498 -1.68 2.16 6.76
CA SER A 498 -2.73 1.14 6.54
C SER A 498 -4.07 1.55 7.14
N ASP A 499 -5.14 1.17 6.46
CA ASP A 499 -6.54 1.39 6.87
C ASP A 499 -7.26 0.04 6.98
N TRP A 500 -7.43 -0.44 8.21
CA TRP A 500 -7.96 -1.77 8.46
C TRP A 500 -9.41 -1.72 8.92
N PHE A 501 -10.20 -2.54 8.24
CA PHE A 501 -11.61 -2.80 8.50
C PHE A 501 -12.40 -1.50 8.69
N ALA A 502 -12.48 -0.68 7.64
CA ALA A 502 -13.38 0.47 7.55
C ALA A 502 -14.78 0.08 8.09
N GLY A 503 -15.50 1.01 8.75
CA GLY A 503 -16.66 0.88 9.67
C GLY A 503 -17.91 0.13 9.20
N VAL A 504 -17.74 -0.72 8.21
CA VAL A 504 -18.66 -1.61 7.51
C VAL A 504 -18.28 -3.10 7.70
N THR A 505 -17.33 -3.41 8.59
CA THR A 505 -16.93 -4.80 8.92
C THR A 505 -17.18 -5.10 10.39
N ASN A 506 -17.77 -6.26 10.70
CA ASN A 506 -17.83 -6.76 12.06
C ASN A 506 -16.48 -7.38 12.45
N LEU A 507 -15.70 -6.68 13.28
CA LEU A 507 -14.43 -7.17 13.79
C LEU A 507 -14.61 -7.86 15.15
N LEU A 508 -14.37 -9.17 15.19
CA LEU A 508 -14.53 -10.02 16.37
C LEU A 508 -13.18 -10.59 16.83
N VAL A 509 -12.94 -10.57 18.14
CA VAL A 509 -11.71 -11.06 18.77
C VAL A 509 -12.06 -12.18 19.75
N GLY A 510 -11.58 -13.39 19.46
CA GLY A 510 -11.75 -14.57 20.29
C GLY A 510 -10.78 -14.63 21.47
N ALA A 511 -10.95 -15.60 22.37
CA ALA A 511 -10.18 -15.75 23.61
C ALA A 511 -8.64 -15.78 23.44
N GLY A 512 -8.13 -16.24 22.28
CA GLY A 512 -6.71 -16.23 21.94
C GLY A 512 -6.17 -14.85 21.53
N GLY A 513 -7.01 -13.83 21.40
CA GLY A 513 -6.63 -12.45 21.10
C GLY A 513 -6.30 -12.17 19.63
N LEU A 514 -5.97 -10.90 19.37
CA LEU A 514 -5.55 -10.37 18.07
C LEU A 514 -4.25 -9.57 18.23
N THR A 515 -3.20 -9.97 17.52
CA THR A 515 -1.96 -9.18 17.40
C THR A 515 -2.05 -8.22 16.21
N LEU A 516 -1.78 -6.95 16.44
CA LEU A 516 -1.72 -5.87 15.46
C LEU A 516 -0.25 -5.46 15.28
N ASP A 517 0.38 -5.95 14.21
CA ASP A 517 1.79 -5.69 13.90
C ASP A 517 1.93 -4.50 12.93
N VAL A 518 2.47 -3.39 13.45
CA VAL A 518 2.49 -2.10 12.74
C VAL A 518 3.92 -1.60 12.58
N ASP A 519 4.34 -1.48 11.33
CA ASP A 519 5.68 -1.03 10.95
C ASP A 519 5.81 0.50 10.91
N SER A 520 4.80 1.22 10.40
CA SER A 520 4.84 2.69 10.28
C SER A 520 3.61 3.36 10.88
N HIS A 521 2.46 3.26 10.24
CA HIS A 521 1.20 3.85 10.70
C HIS A 521 0.04 2.97 10.27
N ALA A 522 -0.82 2.58 11.21
CA ALA A 522 -2.04 1.86 10.92
C ALA A 522 -3.19 2.44 11.73
N TRP A 523 -4.39 2.36 11.19
CA TRP A 523 -5.61 2.70 11.90
C TRP A 523 -6.62 1.56 11.76
N LEU A 524 -7.24 1.21 12.89
CA LEU A 524 -8.34 0.28 12.97
C LEU A 524 -9.64 1.08 13.09
N ASP A 525 -10.43 1.15 12.01
CA ASP A 525 -11.66 1.95 11.98
C ASP A 525 -12.84 1.22 12.65
N ALA A 526 -13.04 -0.07 12.36
CA ALA A 526 -14.03 -0.88 13.05
C ALA A 526 -13.67 -1.05 14.53
N LEU A 527 -14.62 -0.72 15.41
CA LEU A 527 -14.48 -0.99 16.84
C LEU A 527 -14.44 -2.51 17.08
N PRO A 528 -13.31 -3.06 17.56
CA PRO A 528 -13.19 -4.50 17.81
C PRO A 528 -14.09 -4.90 19.00
N LYS A 529 -14.70 -6.09 18.90
CA LYS A 529 -15.60 -6.64 19.92
C LYS A 529 -15.13 -8.02 20.34
N ALA A 530 -15.40 -8.39 21.59
CA ALA A 530 -15.25 -9.77 22.01
C ALA A 530 -16.16 -10.65 21.15
N ASP A 531 -15.62 -11.77 20.68
CA ASP A 531 -16.39 -12.76 19.97
C ASP A 531 -17.42 -13.41 20.92
N PRO A 532 -18.72 -13.35 20.63
CA PRO A 532 -19.74 -14.01 21.46
C PRO A 532 -19.55 -15.52 21.59
N ALA A 533 -18.90 -16.16 20.61
CA ALA A 533 -18.65 -17.61 20.62
C ALA A 533 -17.36 -18.00 21.35
N SER A 534 -16.48 -17.05 21.64
CA SER A 534 -15.16 -17.27 22.26
C SER A 534 -14.73 -16.00 23.01
N THR A 535 -15.42 -15.68 24.11
CA THR A 535 -15.20 -14.42 24.83
C THR A 535 -13.86 -14.41 25.58
N GLY A 536 -13.31 -13.21 25.82
CA GLY A 536 -12.12 -13.03 26.68
C GLY A 536 -10.80 -12.72 25.96
N GLY A 537 -10.82 -12.34 24.67
CA GLY A 537 -9.62 -11.96 23.93
C GLY A 537 -9.10 -10.56 24.27
N ILE A 538 -7.80 -10.33 24.04
CA ILE A 538 -7.15 -9.02 24.13
C ILE A 538 -6.60 -8.58 22.77
N LEU A 539 -6.34 -7.28 22.61
CA LEU A 539 -5.55 -6.74 21.50
C LEU A 539 -4.09 -6.63 21.92
N THR A 540 -3.15 -7.03 21.06
CA THR A 540 -1.71 -6.86 21.31
C THR A 540 -1.08 -6.04 20.20
N LYS A 541 -0.53 -4.87 20.51
CA LYS A 541 0.19 -4.01 19.57
C LYS A 541 1.68 -4.35 19.56
N THR A 542 2.22 -4.66 18.38
CA THR A 542 3.65 -4.88 18.13
C THR A 542 4.16 -3.99 17.00
N GLY A 543 5.47 -4.04 16.74
CA GLY A 543 6.13 -3.21 15.73
C GLY A 543 6.36 -1.77 16.18
N PRO A 544 7.27 -1.03 15.52
CA PRO A 544 7.68 0.31 15.94
C PRO A 544 6.68 1.41 15.58
N GLY A 545 5.71 1.13 14.70
CA GLY A 545 4.79 2.12 14.16
C GLY A 545 3.68 2.57 15.12
N ARG A 546 2.91 3.56 14.67
CA ARG A 546 1.75 4.13 15.38
C ARG A 546 0.47 3.38 14.99
N LEU A 547 -0.24 2.81 15.96
CA LEU A 547 -1.58 2.25 15.78
C LEU A 547 -2.61 3.21 16.35
N ALA A 548 -3.59 3.62 15.54
CA ALA A 548 -4.76 4.34 16.04
C ALA A 548 -5.97 3.41 16.20
N LEU A 549 -6.73 3.56 17.28
CA LEU A 549 -8.09 3.00 17.42
C LEU A 549 -8.93 3.82 18.42
N ALA A 550 -10.24 3.67 18.33
CA ALA A 550 -11.14 4.23 19.33
C ALA A 550 -11.09 3.42 20.65
N PRO A 551 -11.38 4.03 21.81
CA PRO A 551 -11.64 3.32 23.07
C PRO A 551 -12.52 2.08 22.90
N THR A 552 -12.12 0.98 23.52
CA THR A 552 -12.74 -0.34 23.35
C THR A 552 -13.01 -1.01 24.70
N ALA A 553 -13.91 -2.00 24.70
CA ALA A 553 -14.16 -2.84 25.86
C ALA A 553 -13.09 -3.95 26.02
N LEU A 554 -12.26 -4.18 25.00
CA LEU A 554 -11.17 -5.15 25.06
C LEU A 554 -9.93 -4.55 25.71
N ASP A 555 -9.20 -5.35 26.47
CA ASP A 555 -7.87 -4.95 26.94
C ASP A 555 -6.90 -4.84 25.76
N VAL A 556 -5.96 -3.90 25.87
CA VAL A 556 -4.94 -3.60 24.86
C VAL A 556 -3.56 -3.65 25.48
N GLN A 557 -2.77 -4.64 25.13
CA GLN A 557 -1.36 -4.75 25.49
C GLN A 557 -0.49 -4.08 24.43
N VAL A 558 0.36 -3.12 24.80
CA VAL A 558 1.26 -2.40 23.87
C VAL A 558 2.69 -2.82 24.13
N ASN A 559 3.21 -3.75 23.32
CA ASN A 559 4.56 -4.27 23.49
C ASN A 559 5.64 -3.39 22.83
N SER A 560 5.28 -2.61 21.81
CA SER A 560 6.21 -1.72 21.09
C SER A 560 5.46 -0.65 20.30
N GLY A 561 6.12 0.49 20.12
CA GLY A 561 5.62 1.61 19.32
C GLY A 561 4.52 2.38 20.05
N THR A 562 3.75 3.15 19.29
CA THR A 562 2.74 4.05 19.88
C THR A 562 1.33 3.52 19.63
N LEU A 563 0.54 3.40 20.68
CA LEU A 563 -0.92 3.30 20.60
C LEU A 563 -1.50 4.72 20.70
N ALA A 564 -2.30 5.14 19.74
CA ALA A 564 -3.00 6.41 19.76
C ALA A 564 -4.51 6.20 19.89
N LEU A 565 -5.12 6.77 20.92
CA LEU A 565 -6.56 6.67 21.10
C LEU A 565 -7.28 7.86 20.45
N SER A 566 -8.28 7.54 19.61
CA SER A 566 -9.06 8.52 18.84
C SER A 566 -10.39 8.92 19.48
N THR A 567 -11.08 9.90 18.89
CA THR A 567 -12.37 10.40 19.37
C THR A 567 -13.48 9.36 19.20
N VAL A 568 -14.30 9.21 20.24
CA VAL A 568 -15.56 8.46 20.17
C VAL A 568 -16.69 9.42 19.77
N HIS A 569 -17.65 8.98 18.96
CA HIS A 569 -18.91 9.72 18.78
C HIS A 569 -19.58 9.91 20.16
N ALA A 570 -20.05 11.13 20.45
CA ALA A 570 -20.72 11.45 21.71
C ALA A 570 -21.85 10.46 22.01
N GLY A 571 -21.79 9.81 23.18
CA GLY A 571 -22.84 8.88 23.66
C GLY A 571 -22.42 7.40 23.77
N ARG A 572 -21.16 7.03 23.53
CA ARG A 572 -20.65 5.65 23.70
C ARG A 572 -19.67 5.44 24.86
N ASP A 573 -19.43 6.46 25.68
CA ASP A 573 -18.46 6.43 26.78
C ASP A 573 -18.70 5.35 27.84
N THR A 574 -19.95 4.93 28.03
CA THR A 574 -20.32 3.88 28.98
C THR A 574 -20.00 2.47 28.48
N LEU A 575 -19.54 2.32 27.23
CA LEU A 575 -19.26 1.02 26.58
C LEU A 575 -17.77 0.65 26.50
N ALA A 576 -16.85 1.58 26.79
CA ALA A 576 -15.41 1.30 26.83
C ALA A 576 -14.99 1.05 28.28
N ALA A 577 -14.66 -0.20 28.62
CA ALA A 577 -14.24 -0.61 29.97
C ALA A 577 -12.94 -1.45 29.96
N GLY A 578 -12.22 -1.47 28.84
CA GLY A 578 -10.95 -2.18 28.73
C GLY A 578 -9.78 -1.44 29.40
N THR A 579 -8.66 -2.14 29.51
CA THR A 579 -7.40 -1.65 30.07
C THR A 579 -6.35 -1.50 28.98
N VAL A 580 -5.67 -0.36 28.91
CA VAL A 580 -4.43 -0.22 28.14
C VAL A 580 -3.26 -0.56 29.05
N THR A 581 -2.46 -1.55 28.68
CA THR A 581 -1.26 -1.96 29.40
C THR A 581 -0.02 -1.70 28.54
N LEU A 582 0.93 -0.90 29.01
CA LEU A 582 2.19 -0.66 28.29
C LEU A 582 3.27 -1.67 28.72
N GLY A 583 3.95 -2.26 27.73
CA GLY A 583 5.20 -3.01 27.90
C GLY A 583 6.44 -2.15 27.62
N ALA A 584 7.62 -2.73 27.79
CA ALA A 584 8.88 -2.04 27.55
C ALA A 584 8.99 -1.57 26.08
N GLY A 585 9.09 -0.25 25.86
CA GLY A 585 9.15 0.36 24.51
C GLY A 585 7.79 0.70 23.90
N GLY A 586 6.69 0.51 24.63
CA GLY A 586 5.36 1.02 24.28
C GLY A 586 5.13 2.46 24.73
N ALA A 587 4.29 3.20 24.01
CA ALA A 587 3.82 4.53 24.38
C ALA A 587 2.30 4.64 24.14
N LEU A 588 1.63 5.47 24.94
CA LEU A 588 0.22 5.83 24.74
C LEU A 588 0.12 7.30 24.30
N GLU A 589 -0.59 7.59 23.22
CA GLU A 589 -0.90 8.93 22.73
C GLU A 589 -2.41 9.22 22.86
N ILE A 590 -2.76 10.37 23.41
CA ILE A 590 -4.15 10.84 23.48
C ILE A 590 -4.21 12.30 23.01
N GLY A 591 -4.72 12.51 21.79
CA GLY A 591 -4.99 13.84 21.22
C GLY A 591 -6.47 14.18 21.09
N ALA A 592 -7.32 13.18 21.28
CA ALA A 592 -8.75 13.27 21.10
C ALA A 592 -9.46 13.70 22.39
N ALA A 593 -10.46 14.58 22.28
CA ALA A 593 -11.40 14.80 23.37
C ALA A 593 -12.13 13.48 23.65
N ARG A 594 -12.16 13.07 24.92
CA ARG A 594 -12.71 11.78 25.39
C ARG A 594 -12.00 10.56 24.78
N GLY A 595 -10.76 10.75 24.31
CA GLY A 595 -9.96 9.72 23.65
C GLY A 595 -9.62 8.52 24.54
N ALA A 596 -9.69 8.64 25.86
CA ALA A 596 -9.54 7.51 26.79
C ALA A 596 -10.75 7.34 27.71
N ALA A 597 -11.91 7.92 27.36
CA ALA A 597 -13.10 7.84 28.18
C ALA A 597 -13.49 6.38 28.48
N GLY A 598 -13.69 6.07 29.76
CA GLY A 598 -14.05 4.73 30.24
C GLY A 598 -12.90 3.72 30.34
N MET A 599 -11.73 3.99 29.75
CA MET A 599 -10.57 3.07 29.76
C MET A 599 -9.81 3.13 31.09
N ALA A 600 -9.29 2.00 31.55
CA ALA A 600 -8.23 1.95 32.56
C ALA A 600 -6.86 2.05 31.89
N LEU A 601 -5.91 2.78 32.49
CA LEU A 601 -4.59 3.04 31.94
C LEU A 601 -3.52 2.48 32.89
N ASP A 602 -3.03 1.28 32.59
CA ASP A 602 -1.87 0.67 33.25
C ASP A 602 -0.60 0.96 32.43
N LEU A 603 0.07 2.05 32.78
CA LEU A 603 1.18 2.55 31.96
C LEU A 603 2.53 1.92 32.33
N ASN A 604 2.65 1.18 33.45
CA ASN A 604 3.89 0.53 33.89
C ASN A 604 5.15 1.43 33.78
N GLY A 605 5.00 2.73 34.10
CA GLY A 605 6.06 3.74 33.98
C GLY A 605 6.40 4.19 32.55
N GLY A 606 5.74 3.66 31.52
CA GLY A 606 5.86 4.08 30.12
C GLY A 606 5.29 5.48 29.85
N PRO A 607 5.66 6.09 28.70
CA PRO A 607 5.28 7.46 28.38
C PRO A 607 3.82 7.59 27.92
N LEU A 608 3.11 8.55 28.53
CA LEU A 608 1.83 9.10 28.08
C LEU A 608 2.05 10.41 27.31
N LEU A 609 1.69 10.44 26.04
CA LEU A 609 1.81 11.59 25.15
C LEU A 609 0.44 12.26 25.01
N LEU A 610 0.30 13.47 25.55
CA LEU A 610 -0.91 14.28 25.47
C LEU A 610 -0.72 15.34 24.39
N THR A 611 -1.50 15.25 23.31
CA THR A 611 -1.41 16.15 22.15
C THR A 611 -2.65 17.04 22.04
N PRO A 612 -2.56 18.25 21.46
CA PRO A 612 -3.70 19.15 21.37
C PRO A 612 -4.89 18.53 20.65
N HIS A 613 -6.09 18.82 21.14
CA HIS A 613 -7.31 18.59 20.38
C HIS A 613 -7.36 19.61 19.24
N THR A 614 -7.42 19.12 18.01
CA THR A 614 -7.35 19.93 16.79
C THR A 614 -8.60 19.73 15.94
N PHE A 615 -8.81 20.58 14.94
CA PHE A 615 -9.95 20.39 14.03
C PHE A 615 -9.86 19.05 13.29
N SER A 616 -8.66 18.54 13.00
CA SER A 616 -8.52 17.24 12.31
C SER A 616 -8.83 16.03 13.20
N SER A 617 -8.74 16.17 14.54
CA SER A 617 -9.19 15.13 15.48
C SER A 617 -10.72 15.09 15.66
N ALA A 618 -11.43 16.08 15.12
CA ALA A 618 -12.88 16.16 15.16
C ALA A 618 -13.46 16.18 13.72
N PRO A 619 -13.45 15.03 13.04
CA PRO A 619 -13.78 14.99 11.61
C PRO A 619 -15.22 15.41 11.25
N GLY A 620 -16.12 15.57 12.23
CA GLY A 620 -17.46 16.15 12.00
C GLY A 620 -17.43 17.63 11.61
N PHE A 621 -16.30 18.32 11.78
CA PHE A 621 -16.12 19.70 11.33
C PHE A 621 -15.80 19.85 9.84
N TRP A 622 -15.61 18.74 9.11
CA TRP A 622 -15.10 18.76 7.75
C TRP A 622 -16.12 18.21 6.75
N VAL A 623 -16.22 18.90 5.61
CA VAL A 623 -16.89 18.39 4.42
C VAL A 623 -15.82 17.85 3.48
N PHE A 624 -15.89 16.55 3.20
CA PHE A 624 -14.97 15.85 2.31
C PHE A 624 -15.55 15.75 0.91
N THR A 625 -14.74 16.07 -0.10
CA THR A 625 -15.14 16.05 -1.51
C THR A 625 -14.24 15.09 -2.31
N ASN A 626 -14.86 14.30 -3.19
CA ASN A 626 -14.21 13.40 -4.15
C ASN A 626 -13.37 12.29 -3.47
N ASN A 627 -12.03 12.30 -3.61
CA ASN A 627 -11.16 11.25 -3.04
C ASN A 627 -10.69 11.53 -1.61
N ALA A 628 -11.07 12.68 -1.04
CA ALA A 628 -10.71 12.97 0.34
C ALA A 628 -11.54 12.08 1.28
N MET A 629 -10.90 11.59 2.35
CA MET A 629 -11.50 10.66 3.30
C MET A 629 -11.40 11.21 4.71
N ARG A 630 -12.50 11.00 5.43
CA ARG A 630 -12.59 11.15 6.87
C ARG A 630 -11.78 10.04 7.54
N ARG A 631 -10.83 10.38 8.41
CA ARG A 631 -10.19 9.40 9.30
C ARG A 631 -10.43 9.77 10.76
N ALA A 632 -10.70 8.76 11.59
CA ALA A 632 -10.88 8.97 13.02
C ALA A 632 -9.52 9.09 13.75
N ASP A 633 -8.42 8.67 13.13
CA ASP A 633 -7.07 8.72 13.70
C ASP A 633 -6.44 10.12 13.79
N GLY A 634 -7.20 11.17 13.45
CA GLY A 634 -6.78 12.57 13.50
C GLY A 634 -6.16 13.10 12.20
N TYR A 635 -6.20 12.30 11.12
CA TYR A 635 -5.76 12.71 9.79
C TYR A 635 -6.94 13.04 8.85
N LEU A 636 -6.76 14.08 8.04
CA LEU A 636 -7.56 14.36 6.85
C LEU A 636 -6.79 13.82 5.66
N GLN A 637 -7.28 12.74 5.06
CA GLN A 637 -6.65 12.14 3.90
C GLN A 637 -7.18 12.84 2.65
N LEU A 638 -6.33 13.54 1.90
CA LEU A 638 -6.77 14.29 0.71
C LEU A 638 -6.77 13.44 -0.55
N THR A 639 -5.92 12.42 -0.60
CA THR A 639 -5.83 11.45 -1.70
C THR A 639 -6.02 10.03 -1.18
N ARG A 640 -6.97 9.30 -1.78
CA ARG A 640 -7.46 8.01 -1.29
C ARG A 640 -6.38 6.93 -1.23
N GLU A 641 -6.46 6.14 -0.17
CA GLU A 641 -5.69 4.91 0.06
C GLU A 641 -6.29 3.75 -0.70
N SER A 642 -5.65 3.33 -1.80
CA SER A 642 -6.06 2.12 -2.53
C SER A 642 -4.99 1.55 -3.46
N GLY A 643 -5.14 0.28 -3.83
CA GLY A 643 -4.25 -0.40 -4.76
C GLY A 643 -2.88 -0.76 -4.16
N LYS A 644 -2.00 -1.30 -5.01
CA LYS A 644 -0.63 -1.68 -4.67
C LYS A 644 0.19 -0.56 -4.02
N TRP A 645 -0.03 0.67 -4.46
CA TRP A 645 0.70 1.84 -3.98
C TRP A 645 0.07 2.48 -2.75
N ASN A 646 -1.04 1.89 -2.29
CA ASN A 646 -1.99 2.44 -1.35
C ASN A 646 -2.27 3.93 -1.61
N ALA A 647 -2.30 4.33 -2.89
CA ALA A 647 -2.52 5.69 -3.38
C ALA A 647 -2.87 5.63 -4.88
N ILE A 648 -3.78 6.50 -5.31
CA ILE A 648 -4.32 6.50 -6.68
C ILE A 648 -3.61 7.58 -7.53
N GLN A 649 -3.43 7.34 -8.83
CA GLN A 649 -2.97 8.34 -9.81
C GLN A 649 -4.14 9.20 -10.32
N ASN A 650 -3.84 10.42 -10.78
CA ASN A 650 -4.81 11.35 -11.38
C ASN A 650 -6.05 11.62 -10.51
N VAL A 651 -5.90 11.58 -9.18
CA VAL A 651 -7.00 11.88 -8.25
C VAL A 651 -6.83 13.23 -7.59
N ARG A 652 -7.93 13.68 -7.01
CA ARG A 652 -8.00 14.91 -6.23
C ARG A 652 -9.05 14.80 -5.14
N GLY A 653 -8.84 15.53 -4.06
CA GLY A 653 -9.77 15.61 -2.95
C GLY A 653 -9.64 16.92 -2.20
N ALA A 654 -10.70 17.27 -1.47
CA ALA A 654 -10.72 18.43 -0.60
C ALA A 654 -11.38 18.09 0.74
N ALA A 655 -10.91 18.74 1.80
CA ALA A 655 -11.56 18.79 3.10
C ALA A 655 -11.68 20.26 3.50
N HIS A 656 -12.91 20.78 3.58
CA HIS A 656 -13.18 22.17 3.97
C HIS A 656 -13.96 22.20 5.27
N LEU A 657 -13.73 23.23 6.10
CA LEU A 657 -14.56 23.45 7.27
C LEU A 657 -16.02 23.68 6.87
N TRP A 658 -16.92 23.20 7.71
CA TRP A 658 -18.36 23.33 7.44
C TRP A 658 -18.90 24.77 7.59
N HIS A 659 -18.11 25.67 8.18
CA HIS A 659 -18.43 27.08 8.42
C HIS A 659 -17.27 27.98 7.99
N LYS A 660 -17.55 29.28 7.86
CA LYS A 660 -16.55 30.30 7.54
C LYS A 660 -15.87 30.83 8.80
N VAL A 661 -14.65 31.32 8.64
CA VAL A 661 -13.86 31.98 9.70
C VAL A 661 -13.50 33.41 9.28
N ALA A 662 -13.22 34.28 10.26
CA ALA A 662 -12.72 35.62 10.00
C ALA A 662 -11.33 35.60 9.35
N VAL A 663 -11.15 36.38 8.28
CA VAL A 663 -9.90 36.43 7.49
C VAL A 663 -9.40 37.85 7.21
N GLY A 664 -10.18 38.88 7.58
CA GLY A 664 -9.80 40.29 7.47
C GLY A 664 -9.00 40.84 8.65
N THR A 665 -8.82 40.07 9.71
CA THR A 665 -7.99 40.39 10.89
C THR A 665 -6.76 39.47 10.94
N PRO A 666 -5.76 39.74 11.79
CA PRO A 666 -4.61 38.84 11.94
C PRO A 666 -5.05 37.43 12.33
N TRP A 667 -4.44 36.41 11.72
CA TRP A 667 -4.72 35.01 12.04
C TRP A 667 -3.50 34.11 11.84
N THR A 668 -3.51 32.92 12.45
CA THR A 668 -2.50 31.88 12.23
C THR A 668 -3.13 30.50 12.08
N ALA A 669 -2.87 29.82 10.98
CA ALA A 669 -3.20 28.42 10.76
C ALA A 669 -1.98 27.54 11.02
N ARG A 670 -2.14 26.42 11.73
CA ARG A 670 -1.10 25.40 11.90
C ARG A 670 -1.63 24.03 11.50
N PHE A 671 -0.80 23.21 10.87
CA PHE A 671 -1.16 21.85 10.51
C PHE A 671 0.07 20.99 10.25
N GLY A 672 -0.02 19.71 10.60
CA GLY A 672 0.92 18.68 10.19
C GLY A 672 0.66 18.25 8.75
N TYR A 673 1.73 18.10 7.96
CA TYR A 673 1.70 17.50 6.64
C TYR A 673 2.53 16.21 6.65
N THR A 674 1.91 15.11 6.22
CA THR A 674 2.58 13.84 5.97
C THR A 674 2.21 13.36 4.58
N CYS A 675 3.17 12.81 3.84
CA CYS A 675 2.87 12.18 2.56
C CYS A 675 3.37 10.74 2.55
N TRP A 676 2.46 9.74 2.47
CA TRP A 676 2.81 8.32 2.37
C TRP A 676 3.00 7.77 0.94
N ALA A 677 4.05 6.98 0.69
CA ALA A 677 4.53 6.54 -0.61
C ALA A 677 5.74 5.61 -0.51
N VAL A 678 5.84 4.63 -1.41
CA VAL A 678 6.97 3.67 -1.47
C VAL A 678 8.16 4.12 -2.33
N GLY A 679 7.97 5.15 -3.18
CA GLY A 679 9.00 5.67 -4.11
C GLY A 679 9.60 7.00 -3.66
N PRO A 680 10.77 7.40 -4.20
CA PRO A 680 11.48 8.63 -3.80
C PRO A 680 10.83 9.93 -4.32
N ASP A 681 9.94 9.81 -5.32
CA ASP A 681 9.31 10.96 -5.99
C ASP A 681 7.78 10.88 -5.98
N PRO A 682 7.15 10.91 -4.80
CA PRO A 682 5.69 10.96 -4.74
C PRO A 682 5.16 12.29 -5.25
N ALA A 683 3.89 12.26 -5.66
CA ALA A 683 3.25 13.36 -6.34
C ALA A 683 1.77 13.48 -5.99
N ASP A 684 1.17 14.66 -6.10
CA ASP A 684 1.81 15.95 -6.45
C ASP A 684 1.97 16.87 -5.24
N GLY A 685 1.05 16.78 -4.27
CA GLY A 685 1.10 17.57 -3.06
C GLY A 685 -0.28 17.99 -2.56
N ALA A 686 -0.29 18.99 -1.69
CA ALA A 686 -1.48 19.54 -1.06
C ALA A 686 -1.43 21.07 -1.02
N SER A 687 -2.56 21.72 -0.79
CA SER A 687 -2.67 23.16 -0.57
C SER A 687 -3.52 23.45 0.65
N PHE A 688 -3.11 24.43 1.46
CA PHE A 688 -4.02 25.14 2.36
C PHE A 688 -4.76 26.21 1.55
N VAL A 689 -6.08 26.27 1.64
CA VAL A 689 -6.94 27.11 0.81
C VAL A 689 -7.89 27.92 1.69
N ILE A 690 -8.01 29.21 1.36
CA ILE A 690 -9.00 30.14 1.92
C ILE A 690 -9.86 30.61 0.76
N HIS A 691 -11.19 30.48 0.81
CA HIS A 691 -12.04 30.85 -0.34
C HIS A 691 -13.50 31.20 -0.03
N ASN A 692 -14.10 31.95 -0.95
CA ASN A 692 -15.55 32.13 -1.13
C ASN A 692 -15.99 31.72 -2.54
N ASP A 693 -15.40 30.64 -3.06
CA ASP A 693 -15.86 30.02 -4.31
C ASP A 693 -17.39 29.75 -4.28
N PRO A 694 -18.13 30.07 -5.36
CA PRO A 694 -19.58 29.85 -5.43
C PRO A 694 -20.05 28.41 -5.18
N ARG A 695 -19.17 27.41 -5.35
CA ARG A 695 -19.46 25.99 -5.05
C ARG A 695 -19.44 25.69 -3.55
N GLY A 696 -19.10 26.65 -2.70
CA GLY A 696 -19.00 26.48 -1.25
C GLY A 696 -18.06 25.33 -0.88
N MET A 697 -18.44 24.53 0.11
CA MET A 697 -17.62 23.42 0.64
C MET A 697 -17.34 22.29 -0.35
N SER A 698 -17.93 22.31 -1.55
CA SER A 698 -17.62 21.37 -2.65
C SER A 698 -16.53 21.91 -3.60
N ALA A 699 -15.95 23.08 -3.32
CA ALA A 699 -14.93 23.69 -4.17
C ALA A 699 -13.67 22.81 -4.26
N LEU A 700 -13.29 22.47 -5.49
CA LEU A 700 -12.14 21.61 -5.78
C LEU A 700 -11.61 21.89 -7.18
N GLY A 701 -10.31 22.21 -7.27
CA GLY A 701 -9.57 22.42 -8.51
C GLY A 701 -9.14 21.12 -9.21
N ALA A 702 -8.29 21.23 -10.22
CA ALA A 702 -7.77 20.10 -10.99
C ALA A 702 -6.78 19.22 -10.20
N HIS A 703 -6.58 17.98 -10.67
CA HIS A 703 -5.60 17.04 -10.10
C HIS A 703 -4.16 17.39 -10.53
N GLY A 704 -3.20 16.57 -10.13
CA GLY A 704 -1.79 16.73 -10.51
C GLY A 704 -1.15 18.00 -9.96
N SER A 705 -0.34 18.66 -10.79
CA SER A 705 0.40 19.89 -10.42
C SER A 705 -0.46 21.09 -10.01
N SER A 706 -1.78 21.01 -10.22
CA SER A 706 -2.77 21.99 -9.75
C SER A 706 -3.12 21.85 -8.26
N LEU A 707 -2.68 20.75 -7.61
CA LEU A 707 -2.82 20.46 -6.18
C LEU A 707 -4.26 20.54 -5.65
N GLY A 708 -5.26 20.31 -6.49
CA GLY A 708 -6.67 20.46 -6.12
C GLY A 708 -7.12 21.93 -5.92
N TYR A 709 -6.30 22.91 -6.27
CA TYR A 709 -6.60 24.34 -6.13
C TYR A 709 -6.76 25.04 -7.49
N ALA A 710 -5.76 24.93 -8.36
CA ALA A 710 -5.77 25.56 -9.68
C ALA A 710 -6.54 24.72 -10.72
N GLY A 711 -6.83 25.26 -11.90
CA GLY A 711 -7.51 24.51 -12.96
C GLY A 711 -8.01 25.37 -14.10
N ALA A 712 -8.73 24.75 -15.05
CA ALA A 712 -9.42 25.49 -16.10
C ALA A 712 -10.59 26.32 -15.56
N THR A 713 -11.15 27.20 -16.40
CA THR A 713 -12.36 27.97 -16.07
C THR A 713 -13.51 27.02 -15.70
N GLY A 714 -14.14 27.26 -14.55
CA GLY A 714 -15.19 26.40 -13.98
C GLY A 714 -14.68 25.29 -13.06
N GLU A 715 -13.38 25.00 -13.07
CA GLU A 715 -12.75 24.01 -12.20
C GLU A 715 -11.91 24.66 -11.08
N LYS A 716 -11.11 25.67 -11.41
CA LYS A 716 -10.27 26.40 -10.44
C LYS A 716 -11.09 26.98 -9.28
N ILE A 717 -10.52 26.99 -8.08
CA ILE A 717 -11.18 27.59 -6.91
C ILE A 717 -11.06 29.12 -7.00
N THR A 718 -12.14 29.86 -7.25
CA THR A 718 -12.14 31.34 -7.37
C THR A 718 -12.44 32.03 -6.04
N ASN A 719 -12.26 33.36 -5.98
CA ASN A 719 -12.39 34.16 -4.75
C ASN A 719 -11.54 33.55 -3.63
N SER A 720 -10.24 33.40 -3.87
CA SER A 720 -9.41 32.48 -3.11
C SER A 720 -7.95 32.92 -2.98
N VAL A 721 -7.35 32.46 -1.88
CA VAL A 721 -5.92 32.48 -1.59
C VAL A 721 -5.47 31.07 -1.22
N ALA A 722 -4.26 30.66 -1.64
CA ALA A 722 -3.74 29.35 -1.28
C ALA A 722 -2.23 29.33 -1.04
N VAL A 723 -1.81 28.41 -0.16
CA VAL A 723 -0.41 28.00 0.05
C VAL A 723 -0.28 26.53 -0.37
N GLY A 724 0.38 26.29 -1.50
CA GLY A 724 0.61 24.98 -2.10
C GLY A 724 1.95 24.37 -1.70
N LEU A 725 1.91 23.16 -1.15
CA LEU A 725 3.06 22.30 -0.88
C LEU A 725 3.23 21.35 -2.07
N ASN A 726 4.01 21.76 -3.07
CA ASN A 726 4.29 20.94 -4.25
C ASN A 726 5.47 20.01 -3.96
N VAL A 727 5.17 18.73 -3.74
CA VAL A 727 6.14 17.70 -3.40
C VAL A 727 6.96 17.26 -4.62
N THR A 728 6.32 17.13 -5.79
CA THR A 728 7.00 16.71 -7.02
C THR A 728 8.11 17.68 -7.40
N GLY A 729 7.81 18.98 -7.37
CA GLY A 729 8.73 20.05 -7.74
C GLY A 729 9.64 20.53 -6.60
N HIS A 730 9.47 20.01 -5.37
CA HIS A 730 10.14 20.50 -4.16
C HIS A 730 9.98 22.02 -4.00
N GLN A 731 8.73 22.48 -4.02
CA GLN A 731 8.35 23.90 -4.13
C GLN A 731 7.26 24.28 -3.12
N LEU A 732 7.36 25.51 -2.62
CA LEU A 732 6.25 26.23 -2.01
C LEU A 732 5.60 27.13 -3.06
N ARG A 733 4.28 27.12 -3.18
CA ARG A 733 3.53 27.90 -4.17
C ARG A 733 2.51 28.79 -3.49
N PHE A 734 2.33 30.01 -3.99
CA PHE A 734 1.32 30.94 -3.51
C PHE A 734 0.31 31.22 -4.60
N GLY A 735 -0.97 31.15 -4.26
CA GLY A 735 -2.06 31.21 -5.22
C GLY A 735 -3.06 32.32 -4.93
N ARG A 736 -3.63 32.86 -6.02
CA ARG A 736 -4.75 33.80 -6.03
C ARG A 736 -5.75 33.41 -7.12
N GLN A 737 -7.04 33.53 -6.86
CA GLN A 737 -8.11 33.32 -7.85
C GLN A 737 -8.01 31.99 -8.63
N GLY A 738 -7.58 30.92 -7.94
CA GLY A 738 -7.44 29.59 -8.54
C GLY A 738 -6.26 29.45 -9.49
N ALA A 739 -5.21 30.25 -9.33
CA ALA A 739 -3.93 30.12 -10.03
C ALA A 739 -2.76 30.28 -9.06
N PHE A 740 -1.67 29.52 -9.25
CA PHE A 740 -0.42 29.74 -8.53
C PHE A 740 0.37 30.86 -9.22
N VAL A 741 0.53 31.99 -8.54
CA VAL A 741 1.11 33.24 -9.09
C VAL A 741 2.55 33.50 -8.62
N ASP A 742 2.98 32.86 -7.53
CA ASP A 742 4.37 32.86 -7.05
C ASP A 742 4.77 31.42 -6.70
N THR A 743 6.01 31.03 -7.01
CA THR A 743 6.57 29.70 -6.76
C THR A 743 8.01 29.84 -6.27
N ARG A 744 8.30 29.21 -5.13
CA ARG A 744 9.60 29.24 -4.47
C ARG A 744 10.15 27.85 -4.31
N THR A 745 11.34 27.63 -4.82
CA THR A 745 12.05 26.36 -4.62
C THR A 745 12.43 26.22 -3.15
N LEU A 746 12.16 25.06 -2.56
CA LEU A 746 12.62 24.72 -1.23
C LEU A 746 14.13 24.38 -1.27
N PRO A 747 14.93 24.78 -0.26
CA PRO A 747 16.36 24.47 -0.21
C PRO A 747 16.63 22.97 -0.31
N ALA A 748 17.72 22.61 -0.99
CA ALA A 748 18.13 21.21 -1.13
C ALA A 748 18.42 20.54 0.23
N ALA A 749 18.82 21.33 1.24
CA ALA A 749 19.05 20.86 2.60
C ALA A 749 17.75 20.49 3.36
N LEU A 750 16.60 21.01 2.93
CA LEU A 750 15.30 20.55 3.44
C LEU A 750 14.96 19.25 2.68
N PRO A 751 14.88 18.09 3.35
CA PRO A 751 14.46 16.87 2.69
C PRO A 751 13.05 17.04 2.11
N LYS A 752 12.74 16.34 1.00
CA LYS A 752 11.38 16.34 0.44
C LYS A 752 10.37 16.07 1.55
N LEU A 753 9.30 16.85 1.60
CA LEU A 753 8.20 16.73 2.57
C LEU A 753 7.48 15.36 2.52
N ALA A 754 7.90 14.50 1.61
CA ALA A 754 7.37 13.17 1.34
C ALA A 754 8.20 12.00 1.88
N LEU A 755 9.38 12.25 2.45
CA LEU A 755 10.19 11.20 3.05
C LEU A 755 9.55 10.79 4.38
N GLN A 756 8.80 9.67 4.36
CA GLN A 756 8.08 9.13 5.52
C GLN A 756 8.96 8.44 6.55
N PRO A 757 8.43 8.19 7.76
CA PRO A 757 7.14 8.65 8.28
C PRO A 757 7.27 10.01 9.01
N VAL A 758 8.08 10.93 8.48
CA VAL A 758 8.37 12.20 9.15
C VAL A 758 7.30 13.23 8.82
N LYS A 759 6.44 13.52 9.79
CA LYS A 759 5.49 14.64 9.78
C LYS A 759 6.24 15.98 9.79
N SER A 760 5.88 16.89 8.90
CA SER A 760 6.35 18.28 8.91
C SER A 760 5.24 19.20 9.44
N LEU A 761 5.54 20.08 10.39
CA LEU A 761 4.62 21.09 10.87
C LEU A 761 4.69 22.35 10.00
N ILE A 762 3.53 22.80 9.54
CA ILE A 762 3.38 23.99 8.69
C ILE A 762 2.62 25.04 9.48
N THR A 763 3.15 26.26 9.53
CA THR A 763 2.47 27.43 10.12
C THR A 763 2.27 28.48 9.05
N VAL A 764 1.04 28.96 8.87
CA VAL A 764 0.68 30.05 7.96
C VAL A 764 0.07 31.19 8.77
N SER A 765 0.70 32.36 8.80
CA SER A 765 0.25 33.53 9.56
C SER A 765 -0.05 34.70 8.65
N TYR A 766 -1.11 35.45 8.94
CA TYR A 766 -1.50 36.68 8.28
C TYR A 766 -1.51 37.83 9.28
N ASP A 767 -0.95 38.98 8.89
CA ASP A 767 -0.81 40.16 9.75
C ASP A 767 -2.02 41.11 9.74
N GLY A 768 -3.07 40.81 8.98
CA GLY A 768 -4.25 41.68 8.82
C GLY A 768 -4.02 42.91 7.91
N ALA A 769 -2.80 43.12 7.43
CA ALA A 769 -2.38 44.27 6.63
C ALA A 769 -1.83 43.90 5.25
N GLY A 770 -1.85 42.61 4.89
CA GLY A 770 -1.44 42.12 3.58
C GLY A 770 -0.21 41.22 3.59
N GLY A 771 0.45 41.01 4.73
CA GLY A 771 1.60 40.13 4.90
C GLY A 771 1.21 38.73 5.34
N LEU A 772 1.53 37.72 4.52
CA LEU A 772 1.39 36.30 4.83
C LEU A 772 2.78 35.67 5.04
N THR A 773 2.96 34.91 6.12
CA THR A 773 4.19 34.18 6.44
C THR A 773 3.91 32.68 6.49
N VAL A 774 4.79 31.87 5.90
CA VAL A 774 4.78 30.40 5.99
C VAL A 774 6.05 29.93 6.67
N LEU A 775 5.92 29.11 7.70
CA LEU A 775 7.01 28.36 8.33
C LEU A 775 6.87 26.87 8.02
N ILE A 776 7.99 26.24 7.67
CA ILE A 776 8.10 24.79 7.49
C ILE A 776 9.08 24.27 8.53
N ASP A 777 8.56 23.55 9.51
CA ASP A 777 9.32 22.86 10.54
C ASP A 777 9.30 21.36 10.25
N ARG A 778 10.46 20.81 9.91
CA ARG A 778 10.63 19.38 9.64
C ARG A 778 11.68 18.85 10.60
N PRO A 779 11.37 17.79 11.38
CA PRO A 779 12.34 17.19 12.29
C PRO A 779 13.69 16.90 11.62
N GLY A 780 14.77 17.34 12.27
CA GLY A 780 16.14 17.20 11.77
C GLY A 780 16.55 18.24 10.71
N SER A 781 15.74 19.26 10.45
CA SER A 781 16.06 20.38 9.54
C SER A 781 15.91 21.73 10.27
N PRO A 782 16.60 22.80 9.82
CA PRO A 782 16.27 24.16 10.25
C PRO A 782 14.82 24.52 9.91
N VAL A 783 14.22 25.42 10.68
CA VAL A 783 12.90 25.96 10.34
C VAL A 783 13.04 26.95 9.16
N TYR A 784 12.30 26.71 8.08
CA TYR A 784 12.35 27.57 6.90
C TYR A 784 11.19 28.56 6.89
N ARG A 785 11.47 29.84 6.62
CA ARG A 785 10.50 30.94 6.60
C ARG A 785 10.33 31.54 5.21
N TYR A 786 9.09 31.79 4.81
CA TYR A 786 8.74 32.43 3.54
C TYR A 786 7.67 33.49 3.78
N ALA A 787 7.84 34.69 3.21
CA ALA A 787 6.85 35.76 3.29
C ALA A 787 6.28 36.10 1.92
N TRP A 788 4.97 36.29 1.81
CA TRP A 788 4.27 36.63 0.58
C TRP A 788 3.21 37.70 0.85
N LEU A 789 3.00 38.61 -0.09
CA LEU A 789 2.00 39.65 0.05
C LEU A 789 0.68 39.19 -0.58
N ALA A 790 -0.41 39.28 0.16
CA ALA A 790 -1.77 39.04 -0.31
C ALA A 790 -2.78 39.77 0.57
N ASP A 791 -3.67 40.55 -0.06
CA ASP A 791 -4.85 41.07 0.60
C ASP A 791 -5.90 39.95 0.63
N VAL A 792 -5.92 39.17 1.70
CA VAL A 792 -6.76 37.99 1.80
C VAL A 792 -8.24 38.35 1.66
N ALA A 793 -8.68 39.44 2.30
CA ALA A 793 -10.07 39.88 2.26
C ALA A 793 -10.50 40.34 0.86
N ALA A 794 -9.64 41.07 0.15
CA ALA A 794 -9.92 41.47 -1.23
C ALA A 794 -9.96 40.27 -2.18
N GLU A 795 -9.02 39.33 -2.05
CA GLU A 795 -8.94 38.15 -2.92
C GLU A 795 -10.11 37.18 -2.70
N VAL A 796 -10.59 37.03 -1.47
CA VAL A 796 -11.77 36.20 -1.17
C VAL A 796 -13.10 36.95 -1.27
N GLY A 797 -13.07 38.25 -1.54
CA GLY A 797 -14.27 39.08 -1.71
C GLY A 797 -15.10 39.28 -0.44
N GLY A 798 -14.48 39.26 0.74
CA GLY A 798 -15.16 39.44 2.03
C GLY A 798 -14.24 39.28 3.24
N SER A 799 -14.74 39.64 4.43
CA SER A 799 -14.01 39.52 5.71
C SER A 799 -14.07 38.13 6.34
N GLU A 800 -14.89 37.22 5.80
CA GLU A 800 -15.03 35.83 6.22
C GLU A 800 -14.92 34.89 5.01
N ALA A 801 -14.31 33.73 5.20
CA ALA A 801 -14.12 32.73 4.14
C ALA A 801 -14.09 31.30 4.69
N PHE A 802 -14.34 30.31 3.83
CA PHE A 802 -14.04 28.92 4.16
C PHE A 802 -12.54 28.71 4.18
N ILE A 803 -12.06 27.90 5.13
CA ILE A 803 -10.70 27.37 5.12
C ILE A 803 -10.74 25.87 4.92
N GLY A 804 -9.69 25.35 4.29
CA GLY A 804 -9.54 23.92 4.15
C GLY A 804 -8.29 23.54 3.40
N PHE A 805 -8.31 22.29 2.96
CA PHE A 805 -7.18 21.67 2.31
C PHE A 805 -7.63 21.00 1.03
N THR A 806 -6.80 21.11 0.01
CA THR A 806 -6.97 20.40 -1.26
C THR A 806 -5.72 19.62 -1.57
N GLY A 807 -5.83 18.53 -2.32
CA GLY A 807 -4.68 17.74 -2.72
C GLY A 807 -4.95 16.98 -4.00
N GLY A 808 -3.88 16.56 -4.65
CA GLY A 808 -4.00 15.81 -5.88
C GLY A 808 -2.75 15.04 -6.24
N THR A 809 -2.96 14.02 -7.07
CA THR A 809 -1.92 13.23 -7.72
C THR A 809 -2.07 13.33 -9.23
N GLY A 810 -0.98 13.18 -9.96
CA GLY A 810 -0.92 13.13 -11.42
C GLY A 810 -0.51 11.73 -11.88
N GLY A 811 0.46 11.66 -12.79
CA GLY A 811 1.03 10.38 -13.27
C GLY A 811 1.86 9.60 -12.24
N ARG A 812 1.97 10.09 -11.00
CA ARG A 812 2.68 9.46 -9.87
C ARG A 812 1.79 9.54 -8.62
N GLN A 813 2.03 8.66 -7.66
CA GLN A 813 1.18 8.48 -6.47
C GLN A 813 1.74 9.19 -5.23
N GLY A 814 0.86 9.48 -4.27
CA GLY A 814 1.19 9.95 -2.94
C GLY A 814 -0.08 10.02 -2.08
N GLN A 815 -0.01 9.51 -0.85
CA GLN A 815 -1.05 9.68 0.18
C GLN A 815 -0.81 11.03 0.85
N HIS A 816 -1.55 12.08 0.49
CA HIS A 816 -1.35 13.40 1.07
C HIS A 816 -2.30 13.64 2.23
N SER A 817 -1.74 13.92 3.40
CA SER A 817 -2.48 13.80 4.64
C SER A 817 -2.17 14.95 5.58
N ILE A 818 -3.22 15.49 6.17
CA ILE A 818 -3.16 16.67 7.05
C ILE A 818 -3.57 16.26 8.47
N SER A 819 -2.80 16.66 9.48
CA SER A 819 -3.12 16.45 10.90
C SER A 819 -2.95 17.75 11.69
N ASP A 820 -3.23 17.72 12.99
CA ASP A 820 -2.91 18.79 13.93
C ASP A 820 -3.42 20.18 13.52
N VAL A 821 -4.60 20.25 12.91
CA VAL A 821 -5.12 21.50 12.33
C VAL A 821 -5.63 22.46 13.41
N THR A 822 -5.00 23.62 13.55
CA THR A 822 -5.52 24.76 14.33
C THR A 822 -5.67 25.99 13.45
N PHE A 823 -6.64 26.83 13.78
CA PHE A 823 -6.82 28.15 13.18
C PHE A 823 -7.08 29.15 14.30
N GLU A 824 -6.18 30.12 14.43
CA GLU A 824 -6.14 31.12 15.48
C GLU A 824 -6.53 32.46 14.89
N SER A 825 -7.75 32.90 15.21
CA SER A 825 -8.26 34.26 15.01
C SER A 825 -8.76 34.76 16.38
N ASP A 826 -9.52 35.86 16.44
CA ASP A 826 -10.17 36.29 17.70
C ASP A 826 -11.11 35.21 18.30
N ASP A 827 -11.41 34.12 17.58
CA ASP A 827 -12.13 32.94 18.07
C ASP A 827 -11.26 32.05 18.95
N LYS A 828 -11.65 31.93 20.23
CA LYS A 828 -10.93 31.17 21.25
C LYS A 828 -11.42 29.72 21.31
N LEU A 829 -10.53 28.78 21.00
CA LEU A 829 -10.70 27.38 21.42
C LEU A 829 -10.59 27.26 22.95
N PRO A 830 -11.17 26.20 23.57
CA PRO A 830 -11.09 26.01 25.01
C PRO A 830 -9.64 25.82 25.45
N THR A 831 -9.25 26.48 26.54
CA THR A 831 -7.90 26.45 27.10
C THR A 831 -7.45 25.03 27.50
N TYR A 832 -8.38 24.07 27.65
CA TYR A 832 -8.12 22.69 28.00
C TYR A 832 -9.04 21.70 27.25
N SER A 833 -8.62 20.44 27.12
CA SER A 833 -9.48 19.33 26.66
C SER A 833 -9.59 18.24 27.73
N ARG A 834 -10.77 17.60 27.84
CA ARG A 834 -10.96 16.40 28.65
C ARG A 834 -10.68 15.16 27.81
N ALA A 835 -9.57 14.49 28.08
CA ALA A 835 -9.12 13.26 27.44
C ALA A 835 -9.80 12.00 28.05
N GLY A 836 -10.03 12.00 29.36
CA GLY A 836 -10.55 10.84 30.10
C GLY A 836 -9.48 9.82 30.47
N GLY A 837 -9.89 8.63 30.92
CA GLY A 837 -9.01 7.55 31.38
C GLY A 837 -8.91 7.49 32.91
N ARG A 838 -8.81 6.28 33.47
CA ARG A 838 -8.62 6.04 34.91
C ARG A 838 -7.24 5.47 35.16
N LEU A 839 -6.47 6.10 36.05
CA LEU A 839 -5.17 5.63 36.51
C LEU A 839 -5.26 5.17 37.96
N ALA A 840 -4.59 4.06 38.28
CA ALA A 840 -4.33 3.63 39.63
C ALA A 840 -2.82 3.43 39.77
N LEU A 841 -2.19 4.22 40.64
CA LEU A 841 -0.75 4.20 40.88
C LEU A 841 -0.48 3.72 42.31
N ALA A 842 0.31 2.67 42.47
CA ALA A 842 0.75 2.19 43.77
C ALA A 842 1.79 3.12 44.43
N ALA A 843 2.12 2.84 45.69
CA ALA A 843 3.09 3.63 46.43
C ALA A 843 4.46 3.64 45.73
N GLY A 844 5.01 4.85 45.53
CA GLY A 844 6.30 5.06 44.85
C GLY A 844 6.29 4.95 43.33
N GLU A 845 5.15 4.66 42.68
CA GLU A 845 5.08 4.58 41.22
C GLU A 845 5.15 5.95 40.54
N THR A 846 5.58 5.96 39.28
CA THR A 846 5.71 7.19 38.49
C THR A 846 4.79 7.18 37.27
N LEU A 847 3.99 8.24 37.11
CA LEU A 847 3.39 8.59 35.83
C LEU A 847 4.35 9.48 35.04
N ASN A 848 4.74 9.05 33.85
CA ASN A 848 5.50 9.86 32.90
C ASN A 848 4.57 10.39 31.82
N ALA A 849 4.24 11.69 31.85
CA ALA A 849 3.38 12.31 30.85
C ALA A 849 4.06 13.50 30.17
N VAL A 850 3.87 13.64 28.86
CA VAL A 850 4.35 14.76 28.05
C VAL A 850 3.14 15.51 27.50
N ALA A 851 2.94 16.75 27.94
CA ALA A 851 1.82 17.62 27.60
C ALA A 851 2.22 18.66 26.53
N ALA A 852 1.89 18.36 25.27
CA ALA A 852 2.20 19.23 24.14
C ALA A 852 1.18 20.37 24.03
N ALA A 853 1.42 21.50 24.71
CA ALA A 853 0.59 22.68 24.54
C ALA A 853 0.64 23.23 23.11
N SER A 854 -0.48 23.82 22.70
CA SER A 854 -0.55 24.75 21.58
C SER A 854 -0.89 26.14 22.08
N VAL A 855 -0.91 27.11 21.18
CA VAL A 855 -1.28 28.50 21.49
C VAL A 855 -2.74 28.61 21.96
N VAL A 856 -3.56 27.60 21.64
CA VAL A 856 -5.01 27.55 21.91
C VAL A 856 -5.40 26.58 23.03
N GLN A 857 -4.64 25.51 23.23
CA GLN A 857 -4.91 24.51 24.26
C GLN A 857 -3.64 24.24 25.08
N ARG A 858 -3.76 24.37 26.39
CA ARG A 858 -2.65 24.18 27.35
C ARG A 858 -2.97 23.10 28.38
N GLY A 859 -4.26 22.88 28.66
CA GLY A 859 -4.72 21.92 29.64
C GLY A 859 -5.10 20.57 29.02
N PHE A 860 -4.75 19.51 29.74
CA PHE A 860 -5.11 18.14 29.42
C PHE A 860 -5.71 17.49 30.66
N VAL A 861 -6.99 17.16 30.61
CA VAL A 861 -7.73 16.65 31.76
C VAL A 861 -7.99 15.17 31.57
N LEU A 862 -7.33 14.34 32.39
CA LEU A 862 -7.57 12.91 32.50
C LEU A 862 -8.77 12.65 33.44
N GLY A 863 -9.27 11.42 33.49
CA GLY A 863 -10.43 11.06 34.31
C GLY A 863 -10.08 10.94 35.79
N GLU A 864 -9.91 9.71 36.27
CA GLU A 864 -9.66 9.44 37.69
C GLU A 864 -8.18 9.14 37.94
N LEU A 865 -7.65 9.65 39.05
CA LEU A 865 -6.36 9.25 39.60
C LEU A 865 -6.56 8.68 41.02
N ALA A 866 -6.35 7.37 41.17
CA ALA A 866 -6.09 6.73 42.45
C ALA A 866 -4.57 6.66 42.70
N TYR A 867 -4.07 7.11 43.85
CA TYR A 867 -2.62 7.12 44.14
C TYR A 867 -2.26 6.62 45.56
N GLY A 868 -1.07 6.03 45.70
CA GLY A 868 -0.45 5.64 46.98
C GLY A 868 0.59 6.65 47.48
N ASP A 869 1.15 6.41 48.68
CA ASP A 869 2.17 7.31 49.23
C ASP A 869 3.43 7.37 48.35
N GLN A 870 4.03 8.56 48.24
CA GLN A 870 5.20 8.86 47.41
C GLN A 870 5.02 8.59 45.90
N THR A 871 3.79 8.50 45.37
CA THR A 871 3.57 8.47 43.91
C THR A 871 4.13 9.75 43.26
N VAL A 872 4.75 9.62 42.09
CA VAL A 872 5.35 10.72 41.32
C VAL A 872 4.54 10.97 40.04
N LEU A 873 4.10 12.22 39.85
CA LEU A 873 3.62 12.74 38.58
C LEU A 873 4.77 13.50 37.90
N ASN A 874 5.45 12.83 36.97
CA ASN A 874 6.48 13.43 36.13
C ASN A 874 5.82 13.98 34.86
N LEU A 875 5.50 15.28 34.87
CA LEU A 875 4.75 15.96 33.83
C LEU A 875 5.67 16.93 33.09
N GLU A 876 5.96 16.64 31.82
CA GLU A 876 6.84 17.44 30.98
C GLU A 876 6.05 18.18 29.91
N THR A 877 6.56 19.34 29.47
CA THR A 877 6.24 19.88 28.15
C THR A 877 7.20 19.26 27.13
N PRO A 878 6.80 19.06 25.85
CA PRO A 878 7.75 18.68 24.82
C PRO A 878 8.89 19.69 24.85
N GLN A 879 10.11 19.20 25.01
CA GLN A 879 11.25 20.04 24.68
C GLN A 879 11.09 20.42 23.22
N ALA A 880 10.77 21.68 22.96
CA ALA A 880 10.59 22.15 21.60
C ALA A 880 11.84 21.77 20.81
N LEU A 881 11.66 21.01 19.73
CA LEU A 881 12.63 20.98 18.62
C LEU A 881 12.60 22.33 17.88
N ALA A 882 12.49 23.45 18.59
CA ALA A 882 12.82 24.75 18.04
C ALA A 882 14.33 24.71 17.80
N ALA A 883 14.71 24.36 16.58
CA ALA A 883 16.10 24.45 16.16
C ALA A 883 16.58 25.87 16.50
N PRO A 884 17.68 26.02 17.27
CA PRO A 884 18.25 27.32 17.55
C PRO A 884 18.50 28.04 16.21
N VAL A 885 18.18 29.33 16.13
CA VAL A 885 18.73 30.16 15.05
C VAL A 885 20.25 29.98 15.12
N PRO A 886 20.93 29.50 14.05
CA PRO A 886 22.36 29.26 14.08
C PRO A 886 23.09 30.50 14.60
N GLU A 887 24.04 30.36 15.53
CA GLU A 887 24.78 31.50 16.07
C GLU A 887 25.46 32.28 14.91
N PRO A 888 25.45 33.63 14.90
CA PRO A 888 26.01 34.43 13.80
C PRO A 888 27.54 34.44 13.85
N VAL A 889 28.16 33.30 13.59
CA VAL A 889 29.61 33.15 13.56
C VAL A 889 30.16 33.63 12.21
N LEU A 890 31.36 34.22 12.24
CA LEU A 890 32.06 34.68 11.03
C LEU A 890 32.77 33.53 10.29
N LEU A 891 32.86 32.34 10.88
CA LEU A 891 33.45 31.16 10.25
C LEU A 891 32.57 30.59 9.13
N ASP A 892 31.25 30.81 9.20
CA ASP A 892 30.30 30.37 8.18
C ASP A 892 29.89 31.54 7.28
N ALA A 893 30.53 31.64 6.13
CA ALA A 893 30.26 32.69 5.14
C ALA A 893 28.80 32.67 4.61
N GLY A 894 28.09 31.54 4.69
CA GLY A 894 26.70 31.41 4.24
C GLY A 894 25.70 32.15 5.13
N LEU A 895 26.08 32.48 6.36
CA LEU A 895 25.27 33.26 7.29
C LEU A 895 25.32 34.77 7.01
N TRP A 896 26.10 35.22 6.02
CA TRP A 896 26.38 36.63 5.78
C TRP A 896 26.11 37.07 4.35
N LYS A 897 25.43 38.19 4.21
CA LYS A 897 25.31 38.94 2.98
C LYS A 897 26.35 40.08 2.99
N LEU A 898 27.36 39.97 2.13
CA LEU A 898 28.33 41.03 1.89
C LEU A 898 27.79 42.02 0.85
N ASN A 899 27.99 43.32 1.11
CA ASN A 899 27.56 44.41 0.26
C ASN A 899 28.73 45.36 -0.05
N ASP A 900 28.67 46.00 -1.22
CA ASP A 900 29.68 46.91 -1.76
C ASP A 900 31.12 46.35 -1.74
N LYS A 901 32.04 46.98 -1.00
CA LYS A 901 33.46 46.61 -0.97
C LYS A 901 33.83 45.67 0.19
N ALA A 902 32.85 45.09 0.88
CA ALA A 902 33.12 44.06 1.89
C ALA A 902 33.57 42.74 1.26
N PHE A 903 34.56 42.07 1.86
CA PHE A 903 35.09 40.79 1.39
C PHE A 903 35.68 39.96 2.54
N TRP A 904 35.74 38.65 2.35
CA TRP A 904 36.42 37.75 3.28
C TRP A 904 37.93 37.80 3.07
N LYS A 905 38.69 38.09 4.13
CA LYS A 905 40.16 38.09 4.09
C LYS A 905 40.72 36.69 4.34
N ALA A 906 40.06 35.95 5.22
CA ALA A 906 40.24 34.53 5.49
C ALA A 906 38.95 34.01 6.15
N PRO A 907 38.73 32.69 6.25
CA PRO A 907 37.62 32.14 7.05
C PRO A 907 37.63 32.73 8.48
N GLY A 908 36.49 33.24 8.95
CA GLY A 908 36.38 33.88 10.27
C GLY A 908 36.88 35.33 10.34
N ARG A 909 37.44 35.88 9.25
CA ARG A 909 38.02 37.24 9.19
C ARG A 909 37.39 38.05 8.06
N LEU A 910 36.45 38.91 8.41
CA LEU A 910 35.66 39.72 7.49
C LEU A 910 36.24 41.12 7.37
N ALA A 911 36.61 41.56 6.17
CA ALA A 911 36.93 42.95 5.90
C ALA A 911 35.68 43.68 5.39
N VAL A 912 35.23 44.72 6.10
CA VAL A 912 34.06 45.54 5.71
C VAL A 912 34.44 46.78 4.91
N SER A 913 35.73 46.97 4.65
CA SER A 913 36.31 47.96 3.72
C SER A 913 37.69 47.48 3.26
N SER A 914 38.19 47.96 2.12
CA SER A 914 39.48 47.52 1.57
C SER A 914 40.61 48.53 1.79
N ASN A 915 41.84 48.14 1.41
CA ASN A 915 43.05 48.97 1.43
C ASN A 915 43.12 50.01 0.28
N ALA A 916 41.97 50.46 -0.23
CA ALA A 916 41.85 51.44 -1.30
C ALA A 916 41.05 52.66 -0.83
N SER A 917 41.31 53.82 -1.42
CA SER A 917 40.51 55.01 -1.15
C SER A 917 39.06 54.81 -1.62
N ASN A 918 38.10 55.42 -0.93
CA ASN A 918 36.67 55.35 -1.26
C ASN A 918 36.10 53.91 -1.24
N SER A 919 36.47 53.12 -0.23
CA SER A 919 36.15 51.69 -0.14
C SER A 919 35.17 51.40 1.00
N ALA A 920 34.00 52.02 0.96
CA ALA A 920 32.92 51.74 1.90
C ALA A 920 32.27 50.37 1.65
N GLY A 921 31.82 49.70 2.71
CA GLY A 921 31.21 48.39 2.64
C GLY A 921 30.42 48.01 3.88
N SER A 922 29.58 46.99 3.75
CA SER A 922 28.81 46.45 4.87
C SER A 922 28.57 44.95 4.71
N ALA A 923 28.24 44.31 5.83
CA ALA A 923 27.94 42.90 5.88
C ALA A 923 26.89 42.64 6.97
N PHE A 924 25.81 41.95 6.62
CA PHE A 924 24.73 41.63 7.54
C PHE A 924 24.41 40.14 7.53
N THR A 925 23.90 39.63 8.66
CA THR A 925 23.43 38.26 8.74
C THR A 925 22.27 38.01 7.78
N THR A 926 22.16 36.79 7.25
CA THR A 926 21.04 36.35 6.41
C THR A 926 19.81 35.93 7.22
N ASN A 927 20.03 35.51 8.46
CA ASN A 927 18.98 35.27 9.47
C ASN A 927 18.77 36.53 10.33
N ALA A 928 17.53 36.73 10.78
CA ALA A 928 17.21 37.72 11.81
C ALA A 928 17.32 37.09 13.20
N TYR A 929 17.89 37.82 14.15
CA TYR A 929 18.11 37.37 15.54
C TYR A 929 17.19 38.13 16.49
N PRO A 930 16.76 37.53 17.61
CA PRO A 930 16.00 38.25 18.64
C PRO A 930 16.78 39.45 19.16
N VAL A 931 16.17 40.63 19.14
CA VAL A 931 16.81 41.88 19.60
C VAL A 931 15.96 42.69 20.58
N ALA A 932 14.69 42.31 20.77
CA ALA A 932 13.81 42.95 21.74
C ALA A 932 14.19 42.65 23.20
N GLY A 933 14.72 41.44 23.47
CA GLY A 933 15.25 41.05 24.78
C GLY A 933 16.67 41.57 25.04
N SER A 934 17.25 41.19 26.17
CA SER A 934 18.64 41.51 26.49
C SER A 934 19.60 40.65 25.67
N TRP A 935 20.70 41.21 25.20
CA TRP A 935 21.69 40.51 24.38
C TRP A 935 23.09 41.08 24.52
N THR A 936 24.09 40.27 24.20
CA THR A 936 25.51 40.67 24.18
C THR A 936 26.16 40.23 22.87
N ALA A 937 26.80 41.18 22.19
CA ALA A 937 27.66 40.96 21.04
C ALA A 937 29.13 41.14 21.45
N ASN A 938 29.98 40.16 21.17
CA ASN A 938 31.43 40.29 21.33
C ASN A 938 32.10 40.06 19.99
N PHE A 939 33.08 40.87 19.63
CA PHE A 939 33.87 40.68 18.42
C PHE A 939 35.25 41.30 18.57
N ASN A 940 36.20 40.79 17.79
CA ASN A 940 37.53 41.36 17.62
C ASN A 940 37.52 42.30 16.41
N TYR A 941 38.14 43.45 16.56
CA TYR A 941 38.30 44.46 15.52
C TYR A 941 39.78 44.75 15.30
N ASP A 942 40.18 44.85 14.04
CA ASP A 942 41.53 45.20 13.62
C ASP A 942 41.48 46.15 12.40
N ILE A 943 42.52 46.94 12.24
CA ILE A 943 42.75 47.71 11.02
C ILE A 943 43.94 47.06 10.32
N GLY A 944 43.71 46.52 9.13
CA GLY A 944 44.74 45.95 8.28
C GLY A 944 45.64 47.04 7.67
N LEU A 945 45.75 47.06 6.35
CA LEU A 945 46.47 48.14 5.69
C LEU A 945 45.69 49.46 5.83
N MET A 946 46.39 50.52 6.24
CA MET A 946 45.82 51.85 6.42
C MET A 946 46.76 52.95 5.94
N SER A 947 46.18 54.08 5.54
CA SER A 947 46.92 55.33 5.40
C SER A 947 47.37 55.87 6.77
N THR A 948 48.28 56.83 6.78
CA THR A 948 48.68 57.54 8.01
C THR A 948 48.14 58.96 7.96
N PRO A 949 47.03 59.26 8.67
CA PRO A 949 46.22 58.41 9.57
C PRO A 949 45.18 57.52 8.85
N PRO A 950 44.59 56.50 9.52
CA PRO A 950 43.54 55.66 8.95
C PRO A 950 42.25 56.45 8.65
N ALA A 951 41.47 55.99 7.67
CA ALA A 951 40.28 56.69 7.18
C ALA A 951 38.96 56.34 7.90
N ASP A 952 38.26 57.39 8.29
CA ASP A 952 36.88 57.51 8.78
C ASP A 952 36.44 56.60 9.94
N TYR A 953 35.73 55.49 9.69
CA TYR A 953 35.05 54.74 10.77
C TYR A 953 34.65 53.29 10.42
N VAL A 954 34.34 52.54 11.47
CA VAL A 954 33.62 51.25 11.46
C VAL A 954 32.36 51.32 12.33
N THR A 955 31.35 50.52 12.02
CA THR A 955 30.12 50.38 12.80
C THR A 955 29.78 48.93 13.14
N PHE A 956 29.19 48.72 14.32
CA PHE A 956 28.35 47.56 14.64
C PHE A 956 26.89 47.99 14.50
N THR A 957 26.10 47.24 13.74
CA THR A 957 24.80 47.68 13.27
C THR A 957 23.74 46.59 13.48
N VAL A 958 22.57 46.98 13.98
CA VAL A 958 21.38 46.13 14.15
C VAL A 958 20.22 46.79 13.39
N GLN A 959 19.60 46.08 12.45
CA GLN A 959 18.62 46.67 11.54
C GLN A 959 17.54 45.69 11.07
N GLY A 960 16.31 46.19 10.94
CA GLY A 960 15.12 45.43 10.54
C GLY A 960 14.76 45.52 9.06
N LEU A 961 15.65 46.02 8.20
CA LEU A 961 15.39 46.27 6.78
C LEU A 961 15.62 45.02 5.92
N THR A 962 16.88 44.77 5.55
CA THR A 962 17.27 43.66 4.66
C THR A 962 18.76 43.34 4.80
N PRO A 963 19.19 42.07 4.67
CA PRO A 963 20.62 41.72 4.64
C PRO A 963 21.41 42.44 3.53
N ALA A 964 20.74 42.90 2.48
CA ALA A 964 21.35 43.62 1.35
C ALA A 964 21.53 45.14 1.60
N SER A 965 21.26 45.63 2.82
CA SER A 965 21.41 47.04 3.15
C SER A 965 22.88 47.48 3.03
N THR A 966 23.11 48.63 2.41
CA THR A 966 24.43 49.29 2.32
C THR A 966 24.61 50.39 3.37
N SER A 967 23.59 50.64 4.21
CA SER A 967 23.62 51.74 5.19
C SER A 967 24.39 51.36 6.45
N HIS A 968 25.38 52.18 6.80
CA HIS A 968 26.18 52.04 8.03
C HIS A 968 25.45 52.58 9.29
N THR A 969 24.48 53.48 9.09
CA THR A 969 23.63 54.08 10.14
C THR A 969 22.16 54.04 9.69
N PRO A 970 21.53 52.85 9.69
CA PRO A 970 20.20 52.65 9.11
C PRO A 970 19.09 53.39 9.87
N ASN A 971 18.00 53.69 9.14
CA ASN A 971 16.78 54.28 9.68
C ASN A 971 15.55 53.61 9.03
N PRO A 972 14.70 52.89 9.79
CA PRO A 972 14.91 52.52 11.19
C PRO A 972 16.16 51.65 11.39
N GLY A 973 16.82 51.80 12.54
CA GLY A 973 17.98 50.99 12.88
C GLY A 973 18.78 51.51 14.08
N PHE A 974 19.68 50.66 14.57
CA PHE A 974 20.64 50.98 15.63
C PHE A 974 22.07 50.78 15.10
N ALA A 975 22.98 51.70 15.40
CA ALA A 975 24.40 51.53 15.10
C ALA A 975 25.30 52.17 16.15
N LEU A 976 26.40 51.49 16.47
CA LEU A 976 27.52 52.05 17.22
C LEU A 976 28.66 52.30 16.25
N MET A 977 29.24 53.50 16.29
CA MET A 977 30.28 53.94 15.38
C MET A 977 31.55 54.31 16.14
N TRP A 978 32.65 53.67 15.78
CA TRP A 978 34.00 54.06 16.18
C TRP A 978 34.62 54.87 15.05
N ARG A 979 34.72 56.18 15.24
CA ARG A 979 35.22 57.11 14.22
C ARG A 979 36.58 57.65 14.61
N TYR A 980 37.59 57.34 13.81
CA TYR A 980 38.98 57.67 14.11
C TYR A 980 39.57 58.72 13.16
N TYR A 981 38.76 59.20 12.20
CA TYR A 981 39.06 60.36 11.36
C TYR A 981 37.81 61.23 11.14
N GLU A 982 37.87 62.49 11.59
CA GLU A 982 36.83 63.49 11.36
C GLU A 982 37.44 64.90 11.39
N GLY A 983 37.48 65.60 10.25
CA GLY A 983 38.06 66.95 10.18
C GLY A 983 39.53 66.99 10.65
N THR A 984 39.80 67.65 11.78
CA THR A 984 41.13 67.70 12.44
C THR A 984 41.32 66.65 13.55
N ILE A 985 40.26 65.90 13.91
CA ILE A 985 40.29 64.91 14.99
C ILE A 985 41.01 63.64 14.51
N ARG A 986 42.04 63.23 15.27
CA ARG A 986 42.88 62.03 15.03
C ARG A 986 42.95 61.16 16.30
N THR A 987 41.85 61.12 17.02
CA THR A 987 41.58 60.24 18.16
C THR A 987 40.31 59.44 17.84
N THR A 988 40.13 58.29 18.48
CA THR A 988 38.90 57.51 18.30
C THR A 988 37.75 58.16 19.06
N GLN A 989 36.68 58.51 18.35
CA GLN A 989 35.39 58.94 18.87
C GLN A 989 34.43 57.75 18.93
N LEU A 990 33.49 57.78 19.87
CA LEU A 990 32.38 56.82 19.94
C LEU A 990 31.05 57.56 19.77
N LYS A 991 30.24 57.11 18.81
CA LYS A 991 28.91 57.65 18.51
C LYS A 991 27.88 56.52 18.48
N MET A 992 26.65 56.80 18.91
CA MET A 992 25.50 55.92 18.76
C MET A 992 24.49 56.55 17.82
N TYR A 993 23.86 55.73 16.99
CA TYR A 993 22.76 56.12 16.12
C TYR A 993 21.53 55.28 16.43
N THR A 994 20.38 55.91 16.58
CA THR A 994 19.07 55.27 16.72
C THR A 994 18.09 55.95 15.77
N ASN A 995 17.50 55.21 14.84
CA ASN A 995 16.62 55.75 13.80
C ASN A 995 17.22 56.98 13.08
N GLY A 996 18.51 56.90 12.75
CA GLY A 996 19.27 58.00 12.11
C GLY A 996 19.64 59.19 13.02
N VAL A 997 19.20 59.22 14.28
CA VAL A 997 19.56 60.27 15.25
C VAL A 997 20.88 59.93 15.94
N MET A 998 21.84 60.85 15.92
CA MET A 998 23.19 60.67 16.47
C MET A 998 23.30 61.17 17.92
N VAL A 999 23.94 60.36 18.77
CA VAL A 999 24.36 60.71 20.13
C VAL A 999 25.88 60.49 20.23
N LEU A 1000 26.62 61.56 20.55
CA LEU A 1000 28.06 61.51 20.75
C LEU A 1000 28.37 61.09 22.20
N ALA A 1001 29.10 59.99 22.40
CA ALA A 1001 29.56 59.59 23.73
C ALA A 1001 30.85 60.33 24.13
N THR A 1002 31.86 60.31 23.27
CA THR A 1002 33.15 60.96 23.54
C THR A 1002 33.87 61.32 22.25
N ASN A 1003 34.66 62.40 22.29
CA ASN A 1003 35.58 62.78 21.22
C ASN A 1003 36.95 62.08 21.34
N ASN A 1004 37.23 61.45 22.47
CA ASN A 1004 38.46 60.72 22.72
C ASN A 1004 38.19 59.51 23.61
N LEU A 1005 38.36 58.31 23.06
CA LEU A 1005 38.10 57.03 23.71
C LEU A 1005 39.28 56.55 24.58
N ALA A 1006 40.20 57.45 24.96
CA ALA A 1006 41.38 57.13 25.78
C ALA A 1006 41.03 56.28 27.02
N PRO A 1007 41.84 55.25 27.37
CA PRO A 1007 43.16 54.93 26.79
C PRO A 1007 43.13 54.21 25.42
N VAL A 1008 41.95 53.85 24.90
CA VAL A 1008 41.81 53.23 23.57
C VAL A 1008 41.98 54.28 22.47
N ASN A 1009 42.76 53.95 21.43
CA ASN A 1009 42.85 54.75 20.23
C ASN A 1009 43.07 53.87 18.98
N LEU A 1010 42.00 53.52 18.28
CA LEU A 1010 42.04 52.73 17.04
C LEU A 1010 42.85 53.38 15.91
N VAL A 1011 43.19 54.67 16.00
CA VAL A 1011 44.13 55.33 15.07
C VAL A 1011 45.50 54.64 15.05
N THR A 1012 45.90 54.01 16.16
CA THR A 1012 47.18 53.28 16.27
C THR A 1012 47.08 51.84 15.75
N GLY A 1013 45.96 51.43 15.14
CA GLY A 1013 45.70 50.07 14.67
C GLY A 1013 45.05 49.16 15.74
N GLY A 1014 44.74 47.92 15.36
CA GLY A 1014 44.27 46.88 16.27
C GLY A 1014 45.40 45.97 16.80
N PRO A 1015 45.07 44.86 17.49
CA PRO A 1015 43.71 44.37 17.74
C PRO A 1015 43.02 45.11 18.89
N ALA A 1016 41.71 45.28 18.76
CA ALA A 1016 40.81 45.74 19.81
C ALA A 1016 39.72 44.70 20.04
N ARG A 1017 39.33 44.49 21.30
CA ARG A 1017 38.17 43.66 21.66
C ARG A 1017 36.98 44.56 21.95
N MET A 1018 35.85 44.23 21.35
CA MET A 1018 34.60 44.99 21.45
C MET A 1018 33.55 44.12 22.13
N SER A 1019 32.89 44.66 23.16
CA SER A 1019 31.70 44.05 23.78
C SER A 1019 30.57 45.07 23.81
N VAL A 1020 29.42 44.70 23.26
CA VAL A 1020 28.21 45.53 23.21
C VAL A 1020 27.08 44.75 23.85
N SER A 1021 26.51 45.26 24.94
CA SER A 1021 25.40 44.60 25.65
C SER A 1021 24.19 45.50 25.74
N HIS A 1022 23.04 45.02 25.28
CA HIS A 1022 21.73 45.66 25.47
C HIS A 1022 21.03 45.01 26.67
N ASP A 1023 20.60 45.85 27.62
CA ASP A 1023 19.71 45.46 28.71
C ASP A 1023 18.31 46.02 28.41
N ALA A 1024 17.38 45.12 28.09
CA ALA A 1024 16.01 45.49 27.73
C ALA A 1024 15.20 46.03 28.93
N ALA A 1025 15.47 45.56 30.14
CA ALA A 1025 14.77 46.01 31.34
C ALA A 1025 15.24 47.40 31.78
N ALA A 1026 16.56 47.65 31.70
CA ALA A 1026 17.14 48.95 32.01
C ALA A 1026 17.07 49.96 30.85
N GLN A 1027 16.74 49.50 29.63
CA GLN A 1027 16.82 50.27 28.38
C GLN A 1027 18.21 50.91 28.18
N THR A 1028 19.26 50.11 28.37
CA THR A 1028 20.65 50.58 28.22
C THR A 1028 21.42 49.78 27.19
N VAL A 1029 22.40 50.43 26.55
CA VAL A 1029 23.45 49.75 25.78
C VAL A 1029 24.80 50.08 26.39
N THR A 1030 25.50 49.05 26.88
CA THR A 1030 26.86 49.15 27.41
C THR A 1030 27.85 48.74 26.33
N VAL A 1031 28.84 49.59 26.06
CA VAL A 1031 29.90 49.39 25.09
C VAL A 1031 31.24 49.38 25.80
N ILE A 1032 31.94 48.25 25.74
CA ILE A 1032 33.30 48.10 26.24
C ILE A 1032 34.22 47.96 25.04
N THR A 1033 35.22 48.82 24.96
CA THR A 1033 36.30 48.69 23.99
C THR A 1033 37.62 48.52 24.74
N GLU A 1034 38.39 47.51 24.36
CA GLU A 1034 39.66 47.16 24.98
C GLU A 1034 40.78 47.09 23.94
N GLN A 1035 41.92 47.69 24.26
CA GLN A 1035 43.19 47.56 23.56
C GLN A 1035 44.32 47.29 24.57
N ALA A 1036 45.53 46.98 24.10
CA ALA A 1036 46.69 46.76 24.98
C ALA A 1036 46.97 47.93 25.95
N ALA A 1037 46.58 49.17 25.59
CA ALA A 1037 46.73 50.35 26.44
C ALA A 1037 45.70 50.43 27.59
N GLY A 1038 44.64 49.63 27.57
CA GLY A 1038 43.57 49.59 28.56
C GLY A 1038 42.17 49.43 27.95
N ALA A 1039 41.16 49.34 28.81
CA ALA A 1039 39.75 49.24 28.43
C ALA A 1039 38.96 50.50 28.83
N VAL A 1040 37.88 50.78 28.11
CA VAL A 1040 36.95 51.86 28.39
C VAL A 1040 35.51 51.37 28.22
N THR A 1041 34.64 51.78 29.15
CA THR A 1041 33.22 51.44 29.18
C THR A 1041 32.38 52.70 28.98
N ASN A 1042 31.42 52.65 28.06
CA ASN A 1042 30.43 53.69 27.84
C ASN A 1042 29.02 53.08 27.97
N VAL A 1043 28.10 53.79 28.61
CA VAL A 1043 26.70 53.34 28.78
C VAL A 1043 25.77 54.37 28.15
N PHE A 1044 24.97 53.94 27.20
CA PHE A 1044 23.89 54.72 26.59
C PHE A 1044 22.57 54.35 27.26
N SER A 1045 21.80 55.33 27.73
CA SER A 1045 20.48 55.14 28.35
C SER A 1045 19.33 55.46 27.39
N GLY A 1046 18.14 54.93 27.67
CA GLY A 1046 16.93 55.20 26.88
C GLY A 1046 16.91 54.49 25.52
N VAL A 1047 17.67 53.40 25.38
CA VAL A 1047 17.75 52.63 24.15
C VAL A 1047 16.70 51.52 24.19
N ASN A 1048 15.62 51.68 23.42
CA ASN A 1048 14.66 50.62 23.15
C ASN A 1048 14.98 49.99 21.80
N MET A 1049 15.59 48.80 21.80
CA MET A 1049 16.07 48.17 20.57
C MET A 1049 14.93 47.83 19.59
N GLN A 1050 13.79 47.34 20.07
CA GLN A 1050 12.63 47.04 19.22
C GLN A 1050 12.09 48.30 18.53
N ALA A 1051 11.99 49.42 19.25
CA ALA A 1051 11.57 50.70 18.68
C ALA A 1051 12.62 51.29 17.72
N ALA A 1052 13.91 51.07 18.00
CA ALA A 1052 15.00 51.49 17.15
C ALA A 1052 15.10 50.67 15.86
N VAL A 1053 14.67 49.40 15.82
CA VAL A 1053 14.75 48.57 14.61
C VAL A 1053 13.40 48.35 13.91
N GLY A 1054 12.29 48.65 14.59
CA GLY A 1054 10.92 48.44 14.10
C GLY A 1054 10.41 47.00 14.17
N ALA A 1055 11.14 46.09 14.83
CA ALA A 1055 10.82 44.65 14.87
C ALA A 1055 11.36 43.96 16.14
N THR A 1056 10.84 42.77 16.47
CA THR A 1056 11.31 41.95 17.61
C THR A 1056 12.57 41.13 17.29
N SER A 1057 12.84 40.90 16.02
CA SER A 1057 14.08 40.31 15.49
C SER A 1057 14.69 41.18 14.39
N ALA A 1058 16.01 41.24 14.29
CA ALA A 1058 16.72 42.08 13.32
C ALA A 1058 17.99 41.41 12.77
N PHE A 1059 18.47 41.90 11.63
CA PHE A 1059 19.76 41.52 11.07
C PHE A 1059 20.88 42.25 11.80
N ILE A 1060 21.94 41.53 12.12
CA ILE A 1060 23.10 42.05 12.85
C ILE A 1060 24.26 42.10 11.86
N GLY A 1061 25.09 43.13 11.96
CA GLY A 1061 26.19 43.25 11.04
C GLY A 1061 27.13 44.39 11.34
N PHE A 1062 27.96 44.67 10.33
CA PHE A 1062 29.02 45.65 10.41
C PHE A 1062 29.01 46.53 9.16
N GLY A 1063 29.39 47.79 9.34
CA GLY A 1063 29.56 48.76 8.25
C GLY A 1063 30.88 49.48 8.38
N ALA A 1064 31.40 50.01 7.27
CA ALA A 1064 32.54 50.92 7.29
C ALA A 1064 32.46 51.91 6.13
N TYR A 1065 32.95 53.11 6.38
CA TYR A 1065 33.12 54.12 5.35
C TYR A 1065 34.57 54.56 5.33
N THR A 1066 35.10 54.79 4.13
CA THR A 1066 36.43 55.37 3.94
C THR A 1066 36.33 56.38 2.79
N GLY A 1067 36.71 57.64 3.00
CA GLY A 1067 36.69 58.70 2.00
C GLY A 1067 38.06 59.34 1.79
N GLY A 1068 38.55 59.38 0.55
CA GLY A 1068 39.83 59.98 0.14
C GLY A 1068 41.09 59.23 0.59
N LEU A 1069 41.14 58.81 1.85
CA LEU A 1069 42.13 57.94 2.48
C LEU A 1069 41.59 56.50 2.61
N TYR A 1070 42.35 55.57 3.20
CA TYR A 1070 41.91 54.19 3.37
C TYR A 1070 42.20 53.60 4.76
N ALA A 1071 41.34 52.70 5.19
CA ALA A 1071 41.54 51.82 6.33
C ALA A 1071 40.82 50.50 6.03
N GLU A 1072 41.55 49.40 6.04
CA GLU A 1072 40.97 48.08 5.86
C GLU A 1072 40.39 47.58 7.19
N ASN A 1073 39.10 47.84 7.43
CA ASN A 1073 38.41 47.49 8.68
C ASN A 1073 38.08 45.99 8.72
N ILE A 1074 38.68 45.26 9.67
CA ILE A 1074 38.57 43.81 9.79
C ILE A 1074 37.85 43.45 11.09
N VAL A 1075 36.90 42.54 11.00
CA VAL A 1075 36.17 41.96 12.14
C VAL A 1075 36.37 40.45 12.17
N SER A 1076 36.52 39.90 13.37
CA SER A 1076 36.66 38.46 13.63
C SER A 1076 36.02 38.05 14.95
N ASP A 1077 35.83 36.75 15.15
CA ASP A 1077 35.36 36.14 16.40
C ASP A 1077 34.05 36.74 16.95
N LEU A 1078 33.07 36.96 16.07
CA LEU A 1078 31.74 37.40 16.51
C LEU A 1078 31.04 36.27 17.28
N SER A 1079 30.56 36.60 18.48
CA SER A 1079 29.51 35.88 19.21
C SER A 1079 28.33 36.83 19.42
N PHE A 1080 27.10 36.32 19.31
CA PHE A 1080 25.90 37.07 19.67
C PHE A 1080 24.99 36.20 20.53
N THR A 1081 24.91 36.53 21.82
CA THR A 1081 24.15 35.76 22.80
C THR A 1081 22.90 36.54 23.19
N THR A 1082 21.73 35.92 23.04
CA THR A 1082 20.46 36.48 23.48
C THR A 1082 20.03 35.84 24.79
N THR A 1083 19.43 36.64 25.67
CA THR A 1083 18.60 36.12 26.77
C THR A 1083 17.16 36.20 26.27
N PRO A 1084 16.40 35.09 26.22
CA PRO A 1084 14.99 35.14 25.87
C PRO A 1084 14.25 36.15 26.75
N LEU A 1085 13.25 36.84 26.20
CA LEU A 1085 12.25 37.52 27.03
C LEU A 1085 11.60 36.46 27.92
N ASP A 1086 11.34 36.77 29.20
CA ASP A 1086 10.42 35.98 30.01
C ASP A 1086 9.11 35.87 29.23
N ASP A 1087 8.89 34.71 28.64
CA ASP A 1087 7.70 34.46 27.86
C ASP A 1087 6.54 34.38 28.85
N GLN A 1088 5.59 35.31 28.73
CA GLN A 1088 4.32 35.30 29.46
C GLN A 1088 3.43 34.09 29.06
N THR A 1089 3.96 33.12 28.31
CA THR A 1089 3.28 31.87 27.99
C THR A 1089 3.29 30.94 29.22
N LEU A 1090 2.17 30.91 29.94
CA LEU A 1090 1.87 29.92 30.98
C LEU A 1090 2.21 28.46 30.55
N PRO A 1091 2.81 27.61 31.39
CA PRO A 1091 3.16 26.26 30.97
C PRO A 1091 1.92 25.41 30.62
N ALA A 1092 2.11 24.34 29.83
CA ALA A 1092 1.08 23.31 29.67
C ALA A 1092 0.74 22.72 31.04
N PHE A 1093 -0.47 22.19 31.23
CA PHE A 1093 -0.85 21.54 32.47
C PHE A 1093 -1.63 20.24 32.25
N VAL A 1094 -1.41 19.27 33.14
CA VAL A 1094 -2.21 18.04 33.21
C VAL A 1094 -3.06 18.10 34.47
N ALA A 1095 -4.34 17.75 34.37
CA ALA A 1095 -5.27 17.71 35.47
C ALA A 1095 -6.06 16.40 35.46
N PHE A 1096 -6.82 16.13 36.53
CA PHE A 1096 -7.67 14.96 36.66
C PHE A 1096 -9.08 15.37 37.10
N ASP A 1097 -10.11 14.74 36.56
CA ASP A 1097 -11.52 14.91 36.97
C ASP A 1097 -11.72 14.61 38.46
N THR A 1098 -11.02 13.59 38.96
CA THR A 1098 -11.04 13.18 40.37
C THR A 1098 -9.65 12.69 40.79
N VAL A 1099 -9.25 13.03 42.02
CA VAL A 1099 -7.99 12.60 42.63
C VAL A 1099 -8.30 12.02 44.01
N GLY A 1100 -7.94 10.76 44.24
CA GLY A 1100 -8.15 10.06 45.52
C GLY A 1100 -6.94 9.23 45.90
N GLY A 1101 -6.53 9.25 47.16
CA GLY A 1101 -5.35 8.52 47.61
C GLY A 1101 -4.97 8.84 49.04
N SER A 1102 -3.98 8.11 49.57
CA SER A 1102 -3.45 8.32 50.92
C SER A 1102 -1.94 8.48 50.87
N GLY A 1103 -1.42 9.61 51.36
CA GLY A 1103 0.02 9.90 51.42
C GLY A 1103 0.41 11.14 50.61
N THR A 1104 1.72 11.31 50.37
CA THR A 1104 2.28 12.45 49.64
C THR A 1104 2.32 12.15 48.14
N LEU A 1105 1.66 12.98 47.33
CA LEU A 1105 1.84 13.02 45.88
C LEU A 1105 3.01 13.94 45.52
N ILE A 1106 3.88 13.53 44.61
CA ILE A 1106 5.06 14.31 44.20
C ILE A 1106 4.85 14.79 42.78
N LYS A 1107 5.08 16.08 42.51
CA LYS A 1107 5.02 16.66 41.17
C LYS A 1107 6.42 17.08 40.70
N ARG A 1108 6.84 16.57 39.54
CA ARG A 1108 8.11 16.86 38.86
C ARG A 1108 7.90 17.13 37.37
N GLY A 1109 8.91 17.67 36.67
CA GLY A 1109 8.86 18.02 35.25
C GLY A 1109 8.29 19.42 34.95
N THR A 1110 8.47 19.88 33.72
CA THR A 1110 8.23 21.27 33.27
C THR A 1110 6.76 21.67 33.10
N ALA A 1111 5.84 20.73 32.86
CA ALA A 1111 4.41 21.03 32.79
C ALA A 1111 3.83 21.22 34.20
N ALA A 1112 2.77 22.01 34.34
CA ALA A 1112 2.08 22.22 35.62
C ALA A 1112 1.08 21.09 35.94
N LEU A 1113 0.75 20.93 37.23
CA LEU A 1113 -0.37 20.10 37.68
C LEU A 1113 -1.60 21.01 37.90
N GLY A 1114 -2.70 20.69 37.21
CA GLY A 1114 -3.99 21.36 37.38
C GLY A 1114 -4.82 20.71 38.48
N LEU A 1115 -5.29 21.50 39.44
CA LEU A 1115 -6.23 21.09 40.49
C LEU A 1115 -7.61 21.68 40.17
N MET A 1116 -8.55 20.83 39.76
CA MET A 1116 -9.95 21.23 39.52
C MET A 1116 -10.68 21.32 40.87
N GLY A 1117 -10.83 22.52 41.41
CA GLY A 1117 -11.66 22.77 42.59
C GLY A 1117 -13.04 23.28 42.17
N ASP A 1118 -14.11 22.62 42.60
CA ASP A 1118 -15.46 23.18 42.65
C ASP A 1118 -16.15 22.80 43.99
N HIS A 1119 -17.31 23.41 44.27
CA HIS A 1119 -18.01 23.29 45.56
C HIS A 1119 -18.43 21.84 45.89
N ASP A 1120 -18.65 21.00 44.87
CA ASP A 1120 -19.11 19.61 45.01
C ASP A 1120 -17.96 18.59 44.98
N ARG A 1121 -16.76 19.01 44.56
CA ARG A 1121 -15.55 18.16 44.42
C ARG A 1121 -14.31 18.85 45.00
N PRO A 1122 -14.29 19.12 46.32
CA PRO A 1122 -13.09 19.67 46.94
C PRO A 1122 -11.93 18.66 46.78
N THR A 1123 -10.77 19.12 46.32
CA THR A 1123 -9.47 18.41 46.43
C THR A 1123 -8.98 18.38 47.89
N SER A 1124 -9.89 18.41 48.86
CA SER A 1124 -9.62 18.51 50.28
C SER A 1124 -8.81 17.30 50.75
N ASN A 1125 -7.67 17.57 51.39
CA ASN A 1125 -6.71 16.62 51.97
C ASN A 1125 -5.62 16.05 51.04
N LEU A 1126 -5.38 16.63 49.85
CA LEU A 1126 -4.22 16.27 49.02
C LEU A 1126 -2.92 16.78 49.65
N VAL A 1127 -2.04 15.89 50.10
CA VAL A 1127 -0.68 16.26 50.49
C VAL A 1127 0.21 16.25 49.25
N LEU A 1128 0.69 17.43 48.82
CA LEU A 1128 1.47 17.58 47.60
C LEU A 1128 2.89 18.11 47.89
N ARG A 1129 3.90 17.43 47.35
CA ARG A 1129 5.29 17.91 47.28
C ARG A 1129 5.62 18.38 45.86
N LEU A 1130 5.96 19.65 45.71
CA LEU A 1130 6.34 20.26 44.43
C LEU A 1130 7.87 20.26 44.31
N GLU A 1131 8.41 19.44 43.39
CA GLU A 1131 9.86 19.40 43.14
C GLU A 1131 10.24 20.22 41.90
N GLN A 1132 9.46 20.14 40.82
CA GLN A 1132 9.64 20.88 39.58
C GLN A 1132 8.30 21.18 38.88
N GLY A 1133 8.28 22.27 38.12
CA GLY A 1133 7.05 22.79 37.48
C GLY A 1133 6.19 23.60 38.46
N GLY A 1134 4.96 23.91 38.05
CA GLY A 1134 4.02 24.73 38.83
C GLY A 1134 2.67 24.07 39.09
N LEU A 1135 1.78 24.82 39.74
CA LEU A 1135 0.36 24.48 39.90
C LEU A 1135 -0.52 25.42 39.09
N VAL A 1136 -1.64 24.88 38.60
CA VAL A 1136 -2.75 25.65 38.07
C VAL A 1136 -3.99 25.34 38.90
N LEU A 1137 -4.70 26.36 39.37
CA LEU A 1137 -5.87 26.19 40.25
C LEU A 1137 -7.14 26.63 39.54
N GLY A 1138 -8.16 25.77 39.51
CA GLY A 1138 -9.49 26.11 39.02
C GLY A 1138 -10.22 27.05 39.98
N LYS A 1139 -10.87 28.11 39.47
CA LYS A 1139 -11.78 28.97 40.23
C LYS A 1139 -13.06 28.20 40.53
N ALA A 1140 -13.44 28.15 41.80
CA ALA A 1140 -14.82 27.87 42.19
C ALA A 1140 -15.66 29.12 41.87
N SER A 1141 -16.67 29.02 41.01
CA SER A 1141 -17.60 30.13 40.75
C SER A 1141 -18.94 29.91 41.46
N GLU A 1142 -19.43 30.93 42.18
CA GLU A 1142 -20.82 31.04 42.66
C GLU A 1142 -21.70 31.88 41.71
N GLU A 1143 -21.29 32.15 40.47
CA GLU A 1143 -22.04 33.02 39.55
C GLU A 1143 -22.93 32.22 38.57
N PRO A 1144 -24.17 32.67 38.27
CA PRO A 1144 -25.13 31.89 37.51
C PRO A 1144 -24.77 31.81 36.02
N LEU A 1145 -24.78 30.56 35.53
CA LEU A 1145 -24.69 30.12 34.13
C LEU A 1145 -25.34 31.09 33.11
N SER A 1146 -24.51 31.69 32.26
CA SER A 1146 -24.88 31.94 30.86
C SER A 1146 -23.80 31.38 29.96
N SER A 1147 -24.24 30.55 29.02
CA SER A 1147 -23.47 29.67 28.16
C SER A 1147 -22.69 30.44 27.08
N VAL A 1148 -21.57 31.04 27.44
CA VAL A 1148 -20.49 31.39 26.50
C VAL A 1148 -19.17 31.30 27.29
N ASN A 1149 -18.35 30.28 27.01
CA ASN A 1149 -17.07 30.05 27.67
C ASN A 1149 -16.10 31.21 27.41
N GLY A 1150 -16.11 32.21 28.30
CA GLY A 1150 -15.20 33.34 28.31
C GLY A 1150 -14.06 33.13 29.30
N ALA A 1151 -12.82 33.23 28.80
CA ALA A 1151 -11.58 33.57 29.52
C ALA A 1151 -11.37 33.06 30.97
N SER A 1152 -10.56 31.99 31.07
CA SER A 1152 -9.70 31.61 32.22
C SER A 1152 -10.37 31.47 33.60
N ASP A 1153 -10.99 30.31 33.83
CA ASP A 1153 -11.30 29.76 35.16
C ASP A 1153 -10.06 29.28 35.92
N TRP A 1154 -8.84 29.60 35.49
CA TRP A 1154 -7.61 29.02 36.04
C TRP A 1154 -6.61 30.11 36.45
N ILE A 1155 -6.17 30.08 37.71
CA ILE A 1155 -5.17 31.00 38.29
C ILE A 1155 -3.82 30.27 38.38
N PHE A 1156 -2.75 30.94 37.94
CA PHE A 1156 -1.38 30.46 38.08
C PHE A 1156 -0.73 31.06 39.33
N GLY A 1157 -0.10 30.21 40.15
CA GLY A 1157 0.77 30.63 41.24
C GLY A 1157 2.23 30.41 40.87
N ASP A 1158 2.98 31.49 40.68
CA ASP A 1158 4.43 31.49 40.41
C ASP A 1158 5.29 31.64 41.68
N LYS A 1159 4.66 31.95 42.82
CA LYS A 1159 5.33 32.11 44.11
C LYS A 1159 5.05 30.91 45.01
N ARG A 1160 6.11 30.43 45.67
CA ARG A 1160 6.04 29.54 46.84
C ARG A 1160 4.94 30.08 47.78
N LEU A 1161 3.77 29.45 47.76
CA LEU A 1161 2.73 29.68 48.76
C LEU A 1161 3.31 29.17 50.08
N GLY A 1162 3.74 30.10 50.92
CA GLY A 1162 4.64 29.84 52.04
C GLY A 1162 4.05 28.95 53.14
N GLY A 1163 4.82 27.95 53.52
CA GLY A 1163 4.77 27.21 54.78
C GLY A 1163 6.16 26.64 55.04
N CYS A 1164 6.62 26.62 56.30
CA CYS A 1164 8.02 26.36 56.66
C CYS A 1164 8.53 24.92 56.49
N ASP A 1165 7.78 24.06 55.79
CA ASP A 1165 8.22 22.77 55.26
C ASP A 1165 7.62 22.68 53.85
N ASP A 1166 8.37 22.25 52.82
CA ASP A 1166 8.01 22.27 51.37
C ASP A 1166 6.78 21.41 50.95
N THR A 1167 5.80 21.23 51.85
CA THR A 1167 4.52 20.54 51.66
C THR A 1167 3.34 21.53 51.71
N LEU A 1168 2.56 21.59 50.62
CA LEU A 1168 1.24 22.24 50.60
C LEU A 1168 0.21 21.22 51.13
N LYS A 1169 -0.57 21.59 52.16
CA LYS A 1169 -1.66 20.76 52.73
C LYS A 1169 -3.03 21.25 52.29
#